data_AF-A0A812S2N6-F1
#
_entry.id   AF-A0A812S2N6-F1
#
_cell.length_a   1.000
_cell.length_b   1.000
_cell.length_c   1.000
_cell.angle_alpha   90.00
_cell.angle_beta   90.00
_cell.angle_gamma   90.00
#
_symmetry.space_group_name_H-M   'P 1'
#
loop_
_entity.id
_entity.type
_entity.pdbx_description
1 polymer ?
#
loop_
_entity_poly.entity_id
_entity_poly.type
_entity_poly.pdbx_seq_one_letter_code
_entity_poly.pdbx_strand_id
1 'polypeptide(L)'
;MSAPWDLVIQNAKVFDGTGAAGKVADVAIRDGVIAAIGAQLPEQSAAATADAAGKWLIPGLLDIHTHEDLEVELDAGLPEMVRHGTTSAVVGNCSIGLAFGAQRTPEQDPIVDCFARVENIPKTVLAKAADKATWNNPRDYLAHLDELPLGANIAPFVPHSMLRIEVMGLEASITRDPTRVELDKMVGILDECLQAGYLGLSTDGLPLHFLANQPHVDKRIPTQYASFDEYKTLTDVVRKHDRVWQMTPATDNGALTVKLFMLSSGRLYKKPLKITALAALDSVNNRQNKARALLFANLLNTDLLQGNFRMQALSAPFRIYSEGAVSPLAEANPLLRRLIETELEDVEARRKILAEPEFVDAFRAMWSKGKSGFNLGHLRRKLRLEREFLTRDLNDMEIFRVPVAGWVGQTLQYAYDRYQLWCRQPDSIVEDEEQRVFDALGKNIRDDAEFFLMLLNHYDRDLYWHYVSANRNPEVVKQLLLHPKLLPGFNDSGAHVTNMAFFDGNLRALHIGLNDSEATFSHMLKRLTREPAEFFGLDVGRLDIGAKADLALLNPEALRNYKGEDSIRYIYRDVFDCHQLVNRSDGVVAGVYVAGEQIAPAFADVDMIFHAGDIHDLYVLDELEKIAPVTAARGNGEDGSGGRPVQPEDPRVKYAWLLEIEGLWVGLTHYVPVPERPPNFTMAHWVERFFPERKPDVIVSGDTHREAIATIDGIYCVNPGSPTYPHNYDTQYGTIGFLDLDEGKAEASIFQIVEEGIIPFDWDAIPPWKLRR
;
A
#
# COMPACT_ATOMS: atom_id res chain seq x y z
N MET A 1 9.12 38.68 -18.91
CA MET A 1 9.34 38.60 -17.46
C MET A 1 8.82 37.24 -17.06
N SER A 2 9.57 36.43 -16.33
CA SER A 2 9.04 35.16 -15.80
C SER A 2 7.87 35.48 -14.87
N ALA A 3 6.83 34.63 -14.89
CA ALA A 3 5.75 34.75 -13.94
C ALA A 3 6.31 34.68 -12.51
N PRO A 4 5.82 35.49 -11.55
CA PRO A 4 6.32 35.47 -10.18
C PRO A 4 5.91 34.22 -9.38
N TRP A 5 5.02 33.36 -9.89
CA TRP A 5 4.62 32.08 -9.31
C TRP A 5 4.62 30.97 -10.35
N ASP A 6 4.83 29.73 -9.91
CA ASP A 6 4.86 28.55 -10.78
C ASP A 6 3.43 28.04 -11.01
N LEU A 7 2.66 27.88 -9.93
CA LEU A 7 1.28 27.38 -9.95
C LEU A 7 0.40 28.23 -9.03
N VAL A 8 -0.84 28.50 -9.45
CA VAL A 8 -1.90 28.97 -8.55
C VAL A 8 -3.07 28.00 -8.60
N ILE A 9 -3.41 27.40 -7.46
CA ILE A 9 -4.61 26.58 -7.29
C ILE A 9 -5.74 27.52 -6.84
N GLN A 10 -6.78 27.66 -7.66
CA GLN A 10 -7.85 28.63 -7.45
C GLN A 10 -9.13 27.99 -6.89
N ASN A 11 -9.94 28.79 -6.20
CA ASN A 11 -11.32 28.45 -5.78
C ASN A 11 -11.47 27.20 -4.88
N ALA A 12 -10.38 26.65 -4.35
CA ALA A 12 -10.42 25.52 -3.44
C ALA A 12 -10.99 25.94 -2.08
N LYS A 13 -11.67 25.03 -1.38
CA LYS A 13 -11.85 25.15 0.07
C LYS A 13 -10.60 24.63 0.75
N VAL A 14 -9.78 25.56 1.26
CA VAL A 14 -8.48 25.27 1.87
C VAL A 14 -8.63 24.95 3.35
N PHE A 15 -8.08 23.81 3.77
CA PHE A 15 -7.86 23.46 5.16
C PHE A 15 -6.36 23.44 5.40
N ASP A 16 -5.86 24.19 6.38
CA ASP A 16 -4.42 24.43 6.57
C ASP A 16 -3.70 23.43 7.50
N GLY A 17 -4.42 22.42 8.00
CA GLY A 17 -3.92 21.46 8.98
C GLY A 17 -3.91 21.97 10.44
N THR A 18 -4.39 23.17 10.74
CA THR A 18 -4.43 23.72 12.11
C THR A 18 -5.58 23.15 12.97
N GLY A 19 -6.56 22.53 12.33
CA GLY A 19 -7.84 22.15 12.93
C GLY A 19 -8.93 23.22 12.82
N ALA A 20 -8.64 24.36 12.18
CA ALA A 20 -9.62 25.40 11.91
C ALA A 20 -10.62 24.99 10.79
N ALA A 21 -11.74 25.71 10.72
CA ALA A 21 -12.69 25.55 9.62
C ALA A 21 -12.07 25.98 8.28
N GLY A 22 -12.34 25.23 7.22
CA GLY A 22 -11.80 25.52 5.89
C GLY A 22 -12.38 26.81 5.29
N LYS A 23 -11.59 27.48 4.45
CA LYS A 23 -11.96 28.74 3.79
C LYS A 23 -11.73 28.65 2.29
N VAL A 24 -12.62 29.27 1.50
CA VAL A 24 -12.38 29.39 0.06
C VAL A 24 -11.23 30.37 -0.16
N ALA A 25 -10.18 29.92 -0.82
CA ALA A 25 -8.99 30.70 -1.12
C ALA A 25 -8.20 30.08 -2.28
N ASP A 26 -7.41 30.92 -2.92
CA ASP A 26 -6.38 30.54 -3.88
C ASP A 26 -5.05 30.35 -3.14
N VAL A 27 -4.24 29.40 -3.62
CA VAL A 27 -2.91 29.11 -3.10
C VAL A 27 -1.89 29.21 -4.23
N ALA A 28 -0.94 30.13 -4.10
CA ALA A 28 0.18 30.29 -5.03
C ALA A 28 1.41 29.53 -4.54
N ILE A 29 2.08 28.87 -5.46
CA ILE A 29 3.30 28.09 -5.25
C ILE A 29 4.44 28.73 -6.05
N ARG A 30 5.63 28.79 -5.44
CA ARG A 30 6.86 29.19 -6.11
C ARG A 30 8.04 28.42 -5.54
N ASP A 31 8.91 27.89 -6.38
CA ASP A 31 10.12 27.15 -5.99
C ASP A 31 9.80 26.04 -4.97
N GLY A 32 8.69 25.34 -5.21
CA GLY A 32 8.18 24.26 -4.36
C GLY A 32 7.70 24.64 -2.96
N VAL A 33 7.49 25.94 -2.69
CA VAL A 33 6.92 26.43 -1.44
C VAL A 33 5.66 27.25 -1.65
N ILE A 34 4.81 27.32 -0.61
CA ILE A 34 3.60 28.15 -0.61
C ILE A 34 4.01 29.63 -0.54
N ALA A 35 3.82 30.34 -1.64
CA ALA A 35 4.22 31.73 -1.80
C ALA A 35 3.15 32.73 -1.31
N ALA A 36 1.87 32.42 -1.52
CA ALA A 36 0.76 33.26 -1.08
C ALA A 36 -0.53 32.45 -0.91
N ILE A 37 -1.40 32.92 -0.02
CA ILE A 37 -2.78 32.43 0.14
C ILE A 37 -3.69 33.66 0.19
N GLY A 38 -4.74 33.69 -0.62
CA GLY A 38 -5.64 34.85 -0.72
C GLY A 38 -6.98 34.50 -1.33
N ALA A 39 -7.98 35.38 -1.19
CA ALA A 39 -9.32 35.10 -1.72
C ALA A 39 -9.39 35.13 -3.25
N GLN A 40 -8.54 35.94 -3.89
CA GLN A 40 -8.44 36.10 -5.34
C GLN A 40 -7.00 36.52 -5.68
N LEU A 41 -6.16 35.57 -6.05
CA LEU A 41 -4.79 35.84 -6.48
C LEU A 41 -4.75 36.15 -8.00
N PRO A 42 -3.88 37.07 -8.47
CA PRO A 42 -3.89 37.44 -9.89
C PRO A 42 -3.34 36.31 -10.79
N GLU A 43 -4.19 35.74 -11.64
CA GLU A 43 -3.82 34.66 -12.58
C GLU A 43 -2.61 34.99 -13.45
N GLN A 44 -2.50 36.24 -13.93
CA GLN A 44 -1.39 36.66 -14.79
C GLN A 44 -0.02 36.66 -14.07
N SER A 45 -0.02 36.40 -12.76
CA SER A 45 1.18 36.28 -11.94
C SER A 45 1.69 34.83 -11.83
N ALA A 46 1.01 33.84 -12.44
CA ALA A 46 1.39 32.44 -12.39
C ALA A 46 1.81 31.90 -13.78
N ALA A 47 2.71 30.92 -13.81
CA ALA A 47 3.05 30.19 -15.03
C ALA A 47 1.95 29.19 -15.42
N ALA A 48 1.28 28.60 -14.42
CA ALA A 48 0.12 27.73 -14.56
C ALA A 48 -0.97 28.06 -13.53
N THR A 49 -2.22 27.75 -13.87
CA THR A 49 -3.38 27.89 -12.99
C THR A 49 -4.18 26.59 -12.97
N ALA A 50 -4.76 26.26 -11.82
CA ALA A 50 -5.61 25.08 -11.67
C ALA A 50 -6.91 25.45 -10.96
N ASP A 51 -8.06 25.26 -11.61
CA ASP A 51 -9.36 25.47 -10.96
C ASP A 51 -9.72 24.27 -10.06
N ALA A 52 -9.81 24.54 -8.75
CA ALA A 52 -10.18 23.58 -7.73
C ALA A 52 -11.56 23.87 -7.13
N ALA A 53 -12.44 24.53 -7.88
CA ALA A 53 -13.82 24.77 -7.49
C ALA A 53 -14.52 23.47 -7.04
N GLY A 54 -15.18 23.52 -5.87
CA GLY A 54 -15.88 22.37 -5.29
C GLY A 54 -14.96 21.29 -4.70
N LYS A 55 -13.64 21.44 -4.78
CA LYS A 55 -12.65 20.54 -4.18
C LYS A 55 -12.08 21.13 -2.89
N TRP A 56 -11.49 20.26 -2.08
CA TRP A 56 -10.85 20.63 -0.82
C TRP A 56 -9.34 20.49 -0.96
N LEU A 57 -8.61 21.58 -0.73
CA LEU A 57 -7.16 21.58 -0.72
C LEU A 57 -6.68 21.42 0.73
N ILE A 58 -5.88 20.39 0.97
CA ILE A 58 -5.37 20.04 2.31
C ILE A 58 -3.84 19.92 2.26
N PRO A 59 -3.12 19.99 3.40
CA PRO A 59 -1.73 19.54 3.42
C PRO A 59 -1.69 18.05 3.08
N GLY A 60 -0.65 17.65 2.37
CA GLY A 60 -0.43 16.25 2.04
C GLY A 60 -0.39 15.37 3.29
N LEU A 61 -0.97 14.17 3.18
CA LEU A 61 -1.16 13.27 4.32
C LEU A 61 0.17 12.59 4.66
N LEU A 62 0.38 12.37 5.97
CA LEU A 62 1.59 11.73 6.49
C LEU A 62 1.25 10.31 6.97
N ASP A 63 1.84 9.30 6.33
CA ASP A 63 1.82 7.94 6.87
C ASP A 63 3.01 7.74 7.81
N ILE A 64 2.71 7.50 9.09
CA ILE A 64 3.72 7.43 10.16
C ILE A 64 4.21 6.01 10.43
N HIS A 65 3.72 5.01 9.70
CA HIS A 65 4.13 3.62 9.88
C HIS A 65 3.98 2.80 8.60
N THR A 66 5.09 2.64 7.89
CA THR A 66 5.17 1.96 6.60
C THR A 66 6.44 1.11 6.48
N HIS A 67 6.47 0.23 5.49
CA HIS A 67 7.67 -0.52 5.07
C HIS A 67 8.03 -0.24 3.60
N GLU A 68 7.75 1.00 3.19
CA GLU A 68 7.92 1.50 1.82
C GLU A 68 9.39 1.73 1.49
N ASP A 69 10.29 1.57 2.48
CA ASP A 69 11.74 1.45 2.23
C ASP A 69 12.10 0.27 1.33
N LEU A 70 11.23 -0.73 1.16
CA LEU A 70 11.42 -1.79 0.17
C LEU A 70 10.85 -1.43 -1.20
N GLU A 71 9.59 -1.00 -1.25
CA GLU A 71 8.90 -0.69 -2.52
C GLU A 71 9.56 0.48 -3.24
N VAL A 72 10.04 1.50 -2.53
CA VAL A 72 10.70 2.67 -3.13
C VAL A 72 11.91 2.31 -3.98
N GLU A 73 12.60 1.21 -3.63
CA GLU A 73 13.73 0.71 -4.41
C GLU A 73 13.26 0.07 -5.71
N LEU A 74 12.10 -0.58 -5.71
CA LEU A 74 11.54 -1.29 -6.85
C LEU A 74 10.75 -0.35 -7.77
N ASP A 75 9.96 0.55 -7.18
CA ASP A 75 9.08 1.53 -7.80
C ASP A 75 9.08 2.82 -6.96
N ALA A 76 9.96 3.77 -7.31
CA ALA A 76 10.14 5.03 -6.58
C ALA A 76 8.90 5.93 -6.58
N GLY A 77 7.92 5.65 -7.46
CA GLY A 77 6.66 6.40 -7.53
C GLY A 77 5.71 6.13 -6.37
N LEU A 78 5.84 4.98 -5.68
CA LEU A 78 4.94 4.54 -4.60
C LEU A 78 3.45 4.74 -4.96
N PRO A 79 2.99 4.21 -6.10
CA PRO A 79 1.71 4.60 -6.72
C PRO A 79 0.50 4.35 -5.80
N GLU A 80 0.51 3.24 -5.06
CA GLU A 80 -0.59 2.87 -4.15
C GLU A 80 -0.69 3.83 -2.97
N MET A 81 0.43 4.28 -2.41
CA MET A 81 0.45 5.28 -1.36
C MET A 81 -0.02 6.65 -1.87
N VAL A 82 0.59 7.12 -2.97
CA VAL A 82 0.35 8.46 -3.53
C VAL A 82 -1.10 8.61 -3.96
N ARG A 83 -1.71 7.57 -4.56
CA ARG A 83 -3.12 7.53 -4.95
C ARG A 83 -4.08 7.96 -3.84
N HIS A 84 -3.71 7.75 -2.57
CA HIS A 84 -4.53 8.08 -1.40
C HIS A 84 -4.28 9.47 -0.81
N GLY A 85 -3.52 10.33 -1.50
CA GLY A 85 -3.24 11.70 -1.04
C GLY A 85 -2.13 11.80 0.01
N THR A 86 -1.39 10.71 0.21
CA THR A 86 -0.20 10.66 1.06
C THR A 86 0.99 11.23 0.29
N THR A 87 1.70 12.19 0.90
CA THR A 87 2.88 12.84 0.30
C THR A 87 4.14 12.60 1.11
N SER A 88 4.04 11.89 2.24
CA SER A 88 5.15 11.64 3.15
C SER A 88 4.98 10.30 3.87
N ALA A 89 6.05 9.52 3.91
CA ALA A 89 6.09 8.22 4.57
C ALA A 89 7.24 8.13 5.56
N VAL A 90 6.92 7.63 6.75
CA VAL A 90 7.90 7.22 7.75
C VAL A 90 8.22 5.75 7.55
N VAL A 91 9.49 5.44 7.31
CA VAL A 91 9.99 4.10 6.96
C VAL A 91 11.02 3.58 7.96
N GLY A 92 11.50 2.35 7.81
CA GLY A 92 12.46 1.73 8.73
C GLY A 92 11.81 1.37 10.08
N ASN A 93 10.54 0.98 10.04
CA ASN A 93 9.73 0.64 11.19
C ASN A 93 10.00 -0.79 11.69
N CYS A 94 9.34 -1.22 12.78
CA CYS A 94 9.48 -2.60 13.31
C CYS A 94 10.92 -3.12 13.50
N SER A 95 11.90 -2.24 13.72
CA SER A 95 13.34 -2.52 13.85
C SER A 95 14.07 -2.98 12.58
N ILE A 96 13.40 -2.98 11.43
CA ILE A 96 13.90 -3.47 10.15
C ILE A 96 13.82 -2.34 9.12
N GLY A 97 14.70 -2.37 8.12
CA GLY A 97 14.80 -1.32 7.12
C GLY A 97 16.13 -1.35 6.37
N LEU A 98 16.25 -0.59 5.29
CA LEU A 98 17.43 -0.65 4.42
C LEU A 98 18.58 0.30 4.82
N ALA A 99 18.55 0.96 5.97
CA ALA A 99 19.57 1.96 6.36
C ALA A 99 21.03 1.46 6.28
N PHE A 100 21.26 0.15 6.37
CA PHE A 100 22.60 -0.45 6.34
C PHE A 100 22.91 -1.22 5.04
N GLY A 101 22.09 -1.03 4.00
CA GLY A 101 22.17 -1.79 2.76
C GLY A 101 21.67 -3.23 2.94
N ALA A 102 22.04 -4.12 2.01
CA ALA A 102 21.60 -5.51 2.05
C ALA A 102 22.23 -6.35 3.18
N GLN A 103 23.40 -5.95 3.70
CA GLN A 103 24.17 -6.67 4.74
C GLN A 103 24.43 -8.16 4.45
N ARG A 104 24.42 -8.56 3.17
CA ARG A 104 24.56 -9.96 2.73
C ARG A 104 25.95 -10.52 2.99
N THR A 105 26.00 -11.79 3.39
CA THR A 105 27.20 -12.62 3.34
C THR A 105 26.89 -13.90 2.55
N PRO A 106 27.87 -14.75 2.22
CA PRO A 106 27.59 -16.02 1.55
C PRO A 106 26.62 -16.95 2.31
N GLU A 107 26.45 -16.74 3.62
CA GLU A 107 25.65 -17.58 4.51
C GLU A 107 24.29 -16.98 4.89
N GLN A 108 24.08 -15.67 4.72
CA GLN A 108 22.88 -14.98 5.23
C GLN A 108 22.46 -13.80 4.34
N ASP A 109 21.15 -13.51 4.36
CA ASP A 109 20.54 -12.38 3.67
C ASP A 109 19.64 -11.63 4.66
N PRO A 110 20.18 -10.69 5.45
CA PRO A 110 19.46 -10.07 6.56
C PRO A 110 18.13 -9.39 6.20
N ILE A 111 18.02 -8.87 4.98
CA ILE A 111 16.75 -8.31 4.49
C ILE A 111 15.71 -9.42 4.35
N VAL A 112 16.04 -10.50 3.65
CA VAL A 112 15.14 -11.66 3.51
C VAL A 112 14.88 -12.31 4.87
N ASP A 113 15.91 -12.49 5.68
CA ASP A 113 15.86 -13.14 7.00
C ASP A 113 14.90 -12.43 7.94
N CYS A 114 14.93 -11.09 7.98
CA CYS A 114 14.13 -10.32 8.92
C CYS A 114 12.75 -9.93 8.37
N PHE A 115 12.60 -9.61 7.08
CA PHE A 115 11.33 -9.12 6.56
C PHE A 115 10.33 -10.24 6.23
N ALA A 116 10.77 -11.39 5.69
CA ALA A 116 9.86 -12.31 5.01
C ALA A 116 8.76 -12.90 5.92
N ARG A 117 8.99 -13.03 7.22
CA ARG A 117 7.97 -13.51 8.19
C ARG A 117 7.40 -12.40 9.06
N VAL A 118 8.13 -11.30 9.23
CA VAL A 118 7.64 -10.14 9.98
C VAL A 118 6.55 -9.45 9.17
N GLU A 119 6.88 -9.11 7.94
CA GLU A 119 5.97 -8.42 7.01
C GLU A 119 5.26 -9.38 6.05
N ASN A 120 5.56 -10.68 6.12
CA ASN A 120 4.96 -11.71 5.27
C ASN A 120 5.10 -11.41 3.76
N ILE A 121 6.24 -10.81 3.38
CA ILE A 121 6.59 -10.49 1.99
C ILE A 121 7.26 -11.71 1.35
N PRO A 122 6.90 -12.09 0.11
CA PRO A 122 7.60 -13.16 -0.61
C PRO A 122 9.12 -12.91 -0.67
N LYS A 123 9.90 -13.96 -0.39
CA LYS A 123 11.38 -13.88 -0.40
C LYS A 123 11.92 -13.38 -1.74
N THR A 124 11.25 -13.67 -2.84
CA THR A 124 11.60 -13.21 -4.20
C THR A 124 11.53 -11.69 -4.33
N VAL A 125 10.50 -11.06 -3.77
CA VAL A 125 10.36 -9.58 -3.75
C VAL A 125 11.45 -8.96 -2.88
N LEU A 126 11.69 -9.54 -1.70
CA LEU A 126 12.74 -9.07 -0.79
C LEU A 126 14.14 -9.20 -1.40
N ALA A 127 14.40 -10.28 -2.13
CA ALA A 127 15.67 -10.47 -2.83
C ALA A 127 15.89 -9.41 -3.90
N LYS A 128 14.85 -9.03 -4.67
CA LYS A 128 14.92 -7.94 -5.66
C LYS A 128 15.23 -6.59 -5.00
N ALA A 129 14.59 -6.27 -3.87
CA ALA A 129 14.87 -5.04 -3.13
C ALA A 129 16.31 -5.04 -2.57
N ALA A 130 16.74 -6.15 -1.98
CA ALA A 130 18.09 -6.32 -1.47
C ALA A 130 19.18 -6.27 -2.57
N ASP A 131 18.87 -6.69 -3.81
CA ASP A 131 19.78 -6.54 -4.96
C ASP A 131 20.04 -5.07 -5.31
N LYS A 132 19.07 -4.18 -5.07
CA LYS A 132 19.21 -2.73 -5.30
C LYS A 132 19.88 -1.98 -4.15
N ALA A 133 19.89 -2.56 -2.95
CA ALA A 133 20.46 -1.97 -1.74
C ALA A 133 22.01 -1.99 -1.72
N THR A 134 22.63 -1.17 -2.57
CA THR A 134 24.08 -1.19 -2.88
C THR A 134 24.97 -0.35 -1.95
N TRP A 135 24.37 0.47 -1.07
CA TRP A 135 25.10 1.27 -0.09
C TRP A 135 25.56 0.44 1.10
N ASN A 136 26.52 0.98 1.87
CA ASN A 136 27.14 0.26 3.00
C ASN A 136 26.99 0.98 4.34
N ASN A 137 26.37 2.16 4.37
CA ASN A 137 26.16 2.89 5.61
C ASN A 137 24.91 3.80 5.55
N PRO A 138 24.39 4.22 6.71
CA PRO A 138 23.18 5.03 6.81
C PRO A 138 23.23 6.39 6.12
N ARG A 139 24.41 7.01 5.96
CA ARG A 139 24.50 8.31 5.27
C ARG A 139 24.37 8.14 3.76
N ASP A 140 24.98 7.10 3.22
CA ASP A 140 24.89 6.78 1.80
C ASP A 140 23.45 6.38 1.43
N TYR A 141 22.68 5.76 2.34
CA TYR A 141 21.25 5.52 2.12
C TYR A 141 20.46 6.82 1.91
N LEU A 142 20.70 7.84 2.75
CA LEU A 142 20.02 9.13 2.58
C LEU A 142 20.41 9.81 1.26
N ALA A 143 21.69 9.73 0.88
CA ALA A 143 22.16 10.26 -0.40
C ALA A 143 21.55 9.51 -1.60
N HIS A 144 21.37 8.19 -1.50
CA HIS A 144 20.69 7.38 -2.51
C HIS A 144 19.22 7.80 -2.67
N LEU A 145 18.49 8.02 -1.57
CA LEU A 145 17.12 8.52 -1.63
C LEU A 145 17.02 9.89 -2.31
N ASP A 146 18.01 10.78 -2.13
CA ASP A 146 18.07 12.09 -2.80
C ASP A 146 18.28 11.99 -4.33
N GLU A 147 18.73 10.83 -4.84
CA GLU A 147 18.92 10.58 -6.29
C GLU A 147 17.69 9.98 -6.98
N LEU A 148 16.72 9.45 -6.21
CA LEU A 148 15.53 8.82 -6.75
C LEU A 148 14.44 9.84 -7.13
N PRO A 149 13.65 9.60 -8.19
CA PRO A 149 12.46 10.39 -8.52
C PRO A 149 11.30 10.00 -7.60
N LEU A 150 11.39 10.38 -6.33
CA LEU A 150 10.44 9.96 -5.29
C LEU A 150 9.03 10.52 -5.52
N GLY A 151 8.02 9.64 -5.51
CA GLY A 151 6.60 10.04 -5.54
C GLY A 151 6.09 10.61 -4.21
N ALA A 152 6.80 10.34 -3.10
CA ALA A 152 6.50 10.88 -1.77
C ALA A 152 7.80 11.15 -0.99
N ASN A 153 7.75 12.08 -0.02
CA ASN A 153 8.86 12.31 0.88
C ASN A 153 9.12 11.05 1.75
N ILE A 154 10.38 10.64 1.88
CA ILE A 154 10.77 9.47 2.70
C ILE A 154 11.54 9.91 3.94
N ALA A 155 11.11 9.46 5.13
CA ALA A 155 11.71 9.80 6.40
C ALA A 155 12.06 8.54 7.23
N PRO A 156 13.33 8.09 7.21
CA PRO A 156 13.70 6.83 7.82
C PRO A 156 13.99 6.92 9.33
N PHE A 157 13.61 5.87 10.04
CA PHE A 157 14.17 5.50 11.34
C PHE A 157 15.48 4.71 11.19
N VAL A 158 16.31 4.68 12.25
CA VAL A 158 17.39 3.69 12.35
C VAL A 158 16.77 2.35 12.81
N PRO A 159 16.86 1.29 12.01
CA PRO A 159 16.31 -0.02 12.37
C PRO A 159 17.24 -0.78 13.32
N HIS A 160 16.77 -1.04 14.55
CA HIS A 160 17.61 -1.61 15.61
C HIS A 160 18.12 -3.04 15.31
N SER A 161 17.33 -3.88 14.62
CA SER A 161 17.80 -5.23 14.28
C SER A 161 18.98 -5.16 13.30
N MET A 162 18.89 -4.29 12.30
CA MET A 162 19.95 -4.10 11.32
C MET A 162 21.19 -3.42 11.92
N LEU A 163 21.01 -2.52 12.89
CA LEU A 163 22.11 -1.94 13.67
C LEU A 163 22.87 -3.01 14.49
N ARG A 164 22.15 -3.96 15.10
CA ARG A 164 22.79 -5.09 15.79
C ARG A 164 23.56 -5.97 14.80
N ILE A 165 22.96 -6.28 13.63
CA ILE A 165 23.60 -7.07 12.58
C ILE A 165 24.87 -6.38 12.07
N GLU A 166 24.83 -5.06 11.85
CA GLU A 166 25.96 -4.25 11.39
C GLU A 166 27.17 -4.35 12.33
N VAL A 167 26.91 -4.40 13.64
CA VAL A 167 27.97 -4.38 14.64
C VAL A 167 28.41 -5.77 15.08
N MET A 168 27.48 -6.71 15.19
CA MET A 168 27.69 -8.02 15.81
C MET A 168 27.69 -9.16 14.79
N GLY A 169 27.08 -8.97 13.61
CA GLY A 169 26.63 -10.04 12.72
C GLY A 169 25.33 -10.68 13.21
N LEU A 170 24.56 -11.31 12.30
CA LEU A 170 23.26 -11.92 12.60
C LEU A 170 23.35 -12.96 13.72
N GLU A 171 24.25 -13.93 13.61
CA GLU A 171 24.37 -15.03 14.58
C GLU A 171 24.62 -14.53 16.00
N ALA A 172 25.58 -13.61 16.18
CA ALA A 172 25.85 -13.04 17.50
C ALA A 172 24.66 -12.22 18.03
N SER A 173 23.95 -11.52 17.13
CA SER A 173 22.83 -10.67 17.49
C SER A 173 21.61 -11.44 18.04
N ILE A 174 21.50 -12.75 17.76
CA ILE A 174 20.41 -13.63 18.23
C ILE A 174 20.86 -14.68 19.27
N THR A 175 22.14 -14.70 19.65
CA THR A 175 22.69 -15.69 20.59
C THR A 175 23.26 -15.09 21.87
N ARG A 176 23.60 -13.79 21.88
CA ARG A 176 24.20 -13.14 23.05
C ARG A 176 23.91 -11.63 23.13
N ASP A 177 24.18 -11.08 24.31
CA ASP A 177 24.26 -9.63 24.50
C ASP A 177 25.49 -9.03 23.79
N PRO A 178 25.44 -7.74 23.40
CA PRO A 178 26.61 -7.04 22.90
C PRO A 178 27.67 -6.89 23.99
N THR A 179 28.93 -7.01 23.59
CA THR A 179 30.05 -6.56 24.41
C THR A 179 29.99 -5.05 24.58
N ARG A 180 30.75 -4.51 25.55
CA ARG A 180 30.79 -3.06 25.76
C ARG A 180 31.27 -2.30 24.52
N VAL A 181 32.27 -2.84 23.80
CA VAL A 181 32.81 -2.24 22.58
C VAL A 181 31.77 -2.22 21.46
N GLU A 182 31.01 -3.30 21.28
CA GLU A 182 29.92 -3.37 20.31
C GLU A 182 28.80 -2.38 20.66
N LEU A 183 28.38 -2.32 21.93
CA LEU A 183 27.36 -1.34 22.36
C LEU A 183 27.83 0.11 22.16
N ASP A 184 29.09 0.42 22.49
CA ASP A 184 29.65 1.75 22.26
C ASP A 184 29.73 2.08 20.75
N LYS A 185 29.98 1.08 19.88
CA LYS A 185 29.91 1.24 18.41
C LYS A 185 28.48 1.51 17.93
N MET A 186 27.48 0.77 18.43
CA MET A 186 26.07 1.01 18.11
C MET A 186 25.61 2.41 18.53
N VAL A 187 26.05 2.87 19.71
CA VAL A 187 25.81 4.24 20.19
C VAL A 187 26.43 5.28 19.25
N GLY A 188 27.67 5.07 18.80
CA GLY A 188 28.34 5.97 17.86
C GLY A 188 27.61 6.09 16.53
N ILE A 189 27.27 4.95 15.92
CA ILE A 189 26.51 4.90 14.67
C ILE A 189 25.16 5.60 14.82
N LEU A 190 24.42 5.31 15.90
CA LEU A 190 23.14 5.94 16.15
C LEU A 190 23.28 7.46 16.30
N ASP A 191 24.27 7.95 17.07
CA ASP A 191 24.51 9.39 17.24
C ASP A 191 24.79 10.07 15.88
N GLU A 192 25.58 9.44 15.01
CA GLU A 192 25.86 9.93 13.64
C GLU A 192 24.60 9.94 12.74
N CYS A 193 23.77 8.90 12.80
CA CYS A 193 22.51 8.83 12.05
C CYS A 193 21.56 9.97 12.47
N LEU A 194 21.41 10.22 13.76
CA LEU A 194 20.50 11.26 14.26
C LEU A 194 20.98 12.67 13.90
N GLN A 195 22.30 12.87 13.77
CA GLN A 195 22.88 14.10 13.23
C GLN A 195 22.67 14.23 11.71
N ALA A 196 22.67 13.12 10.98
CA ALA A 196 22.48 13.09 9.52
C ALA A 196 21.03 13.36 9.09
N GLY A 197 20.04 13.16 9.99
CA GLY A 197 18.64 13.49 9.73
C GLY A 197 17.63 12.38 10.02
N TYR A 198 18.09 11.20 10.48
CA TYR A 198 17.18 10.11 10.84
C TYR A 198 16.21 10.53 11.96
N LEU A 199 14.96 10.07 11.86
CA LEU A 199 13.88 10.44 12.79
C LEU A 199 14.13 9.95 14.23
N GLY A 200 14.98 8.94 14.39
CA GLY A 200 15.18 8.28 15.67
C GLY A 200 15.58 6.82 15.54
N LEU A 201 15.05 5.99 16.43
CA LEU A 201 15.27 4.54 16.49
C LEU A 201 13.93 3.81 16.40
N SER A 202 13.88 2.70 15.67
CA SER A 202 12.75 1.76 15.72
C SER A 202 13.16 0.43 16.35
N THR A 203 12.27 -0.16 17.16
CA THR A 203 12.46 -1.45 17.82
C THR A 203 11.21 -2.29 17.75
N ASP A 204 11.36 -3.61 17.87
CA ASP A 204 10.25 -4.55 17.90
C ASP A 204 10.30 -5.50 19.09
N GLY A 205 9.13 -5.86 19.60
CA GLY A 205 8.91 -6.82 20.68
C GLY A 205 7.71 -7.73 20.45
N LEU A 206 7.13 -7.78 19.23
CA LEU A 206 5.98 -8.66 19.00
C LEU A 206 6.42 -10.14 19.02
N PRO A 207 5.77 -11.00 19.81
CA PRO A 207 6.24 -12.38 20.02
C PRO A 207 6.06 -13.31 18.80
N LEU A 208 5.63 -12.76 17.67
CA LEU A 208 5.34 -13.43 16.41
C LEU A 208 6.36 -13.12 15.30
N HIS A 209 7.36 -12.28 15.56
CA HIS A 209 8.38 -11.89 14.58
C HIS A 209 9.61 -12.79 14.64
N PHE A 210 9.71 -13.71 13.69
CA PHE A 210 10.75 -14.74 13.57
C PHE A 210 11.59 -14.56 12.31
N LEU A 211 12.80 -15.12 12.32
CA LEU A 211 13.66 -15.16 11.13
C LEU A 211 13.15 -16.17 10.10
N ALA A 212 13.41 -15.90 8.83
CA ALA A 212 12.80 -16.65 7.72
C ALA A 212 13.64 -17.76 7.10
N ASN A 213 14.96 -17.78 7.31
CA ASN A 213 15.83 -18.82 6.73
C ASN A 213 16.42 -19.76 7.78
N GLN A 214 16.76 -20.96 7.30
CA GLN A 214 17.52 -21.95 8.07
C GLN A 214 18.96 -21.44 8.32
N PRO A 215 19.56 -21.78 9.48
CA PRO A 215 19.04 -22.67 10.53
C PRO A 215 18.20 -21.96 11.60
N HIS A 216 17.81 -20.70 11.39
CA HIS A 216 17.29 -19.82 12.43
C HIS A 216 15.78 -19.59 12.40
N VAL A 217 15.02 -20.41 11.68
CA VAL A 217 13.55 -20.27 11.60
C VAL A 217 12.84 -20.38 12.96
N ASP A 218 13.49 -20.91 13.99
CA ASP A 218 12.97 -20.97 15.36
C ASP A 218 13.31 -19.73 16.21
N LYS A 219 14.17 -18.84 15.71
CA LYS A 219 14.69 -17.65 16.40
C LYS A 219 13.90 -16.40 16.04
N ARG A 220 13.79 -15.49 17.01
CA ARG A 220 13.18 -14.17 16.80
C ARG A 220 14.15 -13.24 16.08
N ILE A 221 13.66 -12.10 15.60
CA ILE A 221 14.52 -11.08 15.01
C ILE A 221 15.46 -10.43 16.06
N PRO A 222 16.64 -9.92 15.66
CA PRO A 222 17.72 -9.50 16.56
C PRO A 222 17.33 -8.56 17.70
N THR A 223 16.48 -7.56 17.45
CA THR A 223 16.05 -6.60 18.48
C THR A 223 15.45 -7.27 19.72
N GLN A 224 14.81 -8.44 19.58
CA GLN A 224 14.13 -9.10 20.69
C GLN A 224 15.09 -9.77 21.69
N TYR A 225 16.36 -9.87 21.33
CA TYR A 225 17.42 -10.36 22.23
C TYR A 225 18.09 -9.24 23.03
N ALA A 226 17.74 -7.98 22.78
CA ALA A 226 18.35 -6.85 23.47
C ALA A 226 17.93 -6.77 24.94
N SER A 227 18.91 -6.51 25.80
CA SER A 227 18.69 -6.29 27.23
C SER A 227 18.04 -4.92 27.49
N PHE A 228 17.45 -4.74 28.67
CA PHE A 228 16.93 -3.43 29.09
C PHE A 228 18.03 -2.34 29.10
N ASP A 229 19.25 -2.70 29.49
CA ASP A 229 20.37 -1.75 29.57
C ASP A 229 20.82 -1.28 28.17
N GLU A 230 20.74 -2.16 27.18
CA GLU A 230 20.96 -1.81 25.77
C GLU A 230 19.88 -0.85 25.27
N TYR A 231 18.59 -1.20 25.43
CA TYR A 231 17.48 -0.30 25.07
C TYR A 231 17.63 1.07 25.73
N LYS A 232 17.89 1.09 27.03
CA LYS A 232 18.10 2.33 27.78
C LYS A 232 19.29 3.13 27.21
N THR A 233 20.42 2.48 26.95
CA THR A 233 21.62 3.14 26.43
C THR A 233 21.38 3.79 25.07
N LEU A 234 20.75 3.07 24.13
CA LEU A 234 20.45 3.61 22.81
C LEU A 234 19.39 4.71 22.86
N THR A 235 18.33 4.52 23.65
CA THR A 235 17.28 5.54 23.80
C THR A 235 17.73 6.79 24.56
N ASP A 236 18.79 6.71 25.38
CA ASP A 236 19.44 7.88 25.96
C ASP A 236 20.06 8.77 24.85
N VAL A 237 20.58 8.18 23.75
CA VAL A 237 21.06 8.91 22.56
C VAL A 237 19.89 9.59 21.84
N VAL A 238 18.81 8.84 21.58
CA VAL A 238 17.58 9.38 20.95
C VAL A 238 17.04 10.58 21.75
N ARG A 239 16.99 10.46 23.08
CA ARG A 239 16.57 11.54 23.99
C ARG A 239 17.48 12.77 23.90
N LYS A 240 18.80 12.59 23.84
CA LYS A 240 19.78 13.67 23.72
C LYS A 240 19.47 14.53 22.49
N HIS A 241 19.17 13.90 21.35
CA HIS A 241 18.86 14.56 20.07
C HIS A 241 17.41 15.04 19.93
N ASP A 242 16.54 14.83 20.93
CA ASP A 242 15.11 15.16 20.86
C ASP A 242 14.35 14.43 19.73
N ARG A 243 14.79 13.22 19.43
CA ARG A 243 14.26 12.34 18.38
C ARG A 243 13.25 11.35 18.93
N VAL A 244 12.62 10.58 18.05
CA VAL A 244 11.53 9.66 18.40
C VAL A 244 12.06 8.23 18.57
N TRP A 245 11.59 7.55 19.60
CA TRP A 245 11.71 6.09 19.66
C TRP A 245 10.36 5.48 19.28
N GLN A 246 10.32 4.80 18.13
CA GLN A 246 9.19 3.95 17.78
C GLN A 246 9.40 2.55 18.33
N MET A 247 8.38 1.97 18.96
CA MET A 247 8.45 0.59 19.43
C MET A 247 7.14 -0.18 19.26
N THR A 248 7.24 -1.49 19.08
CA THR A 248 6.16 -2.42 19.39
C THR A 248 6.40 -3.00 20.80
N PRO A 249 5.36 -3.12 21.66
CA PRO A 249 5.52 -3.58 23.02
C PRO A 249 5.68 -5.10 23.09
N ALA A 250 6.52 -5.58 24.01
CA ALA A 250 6.65 -7.00 24.34
C ALA A 250 5.38 -7.53 25.03
N THR A 251 4.41 -8.02 24.23
CA THR A 251 3.09 -8.44 24.73
C THR A 251 3.13 -9.69 25.60
N ASP A 252 4.16 -10.52 25.45
CA ASP A 252 4.45 -11.69 26.28
C ASP A 252 5.22 -11.35 27.57
N ASN A 253 5.85 -10.16 27.65
CA ASN A 253 6.61 -9.68 28.79
C ASN A 253 6.13 -8.30 29.28
N GLY A 254 4.97 -8.29 29.96
CA GLY A 254 4.37 -7.07 30.47
C GLY A 254 5.25 -6.28 31.45
N ALA A 255 6.11 -6.95 32.22
CA ALA A 255 7.03 -6.28 33.14
C ALA A 255 8.12 -5.49 32.40
N LEU A 256 8.70 -6.07 31.34
CA LEU A 256 9.63 -5.37 30.47
C LEU A 256 8.94 -4.20 29.78
N THR A 257 7.75 -4.41 29.18
CA THR A 257 6.98 -3.35 28.52
C THR A 257 6.73 -2.15 29.43
N VAL A 258 6.33 -2.37 30.69
CA VAL A 258 6.16 -1.29 31.67
C VAL A 258 7.48 -0.56 31.92
N LYS A 259 8.60 -1.28 32.10
CA LYS A 259 9.92 -0.65 32.28
C LYS A 259 10.32 0.19 31.08
N LEU A 260 10.12 -0.31 29.86
CA LEU A 260 10.44 0.39 28.62
C LEU A 260 9.57 1.65 28.46
N PHE A 261 8.27 1.57 28.74
CA PHE A 261 7.39 2.74 28.71
C PHE A 261 7.82 3.84 29.70
N MET A 262 8.33 3.47 30.88
CA MET A 262 8.83 4.45 31.84
C MET A 262 10.05 5.24 31.33
N LEU A 263 10.76 4.77 30.30
CA LEU A 263 11.83 5.54 29.64
C LEU A 263 11.31 6.84 29.01
N SER A 264 10.00 7.00 28.78
CA SER A 264 9.42 8.27 28.34
C SER A 264 9.55 9.39 29.38
N SER A 265 9.70 9.06 30.67
CA SER A 265 9.54 10.00 31.78
C SER A 265 10.66 11.04 31.86
N GLY A 266 10.30 12.31 31.65
CA GLY A 266 11.21 13.43 31.91
C GLY A 266 11.58 13.58 33.39
N ARG A 267 10.69 13.21 34.31
CA ARG A 267 10.98 13.30 35.76
C ARG A 267 12.07 12.32 36.18
N LEU A 268 12.05 11.09 35.66
CA LEU A 268 13.04 10.06 36.01
C LEU A 268 14.37 10.28 35.26
N TYR A 269 14.31 10.78 34.03
CA TYR A 269 15.48 10.87 33.13
C TYR A 269 15.87 12.31 32.76
N LYS A 270 15.40 13.31 33.52
CA LYS A 270 15.63 14.77 33.37
C LYS A 270 15.06 15.42 32.10
N LYS A 271 14.95 14.70 30.99
CA LYS A 271 14.35 15.14 29.72
C LYS A 271 13.38 14.06 29.24
N PRO A 272 12.18 14.41 28.75
CA PRO A 272 11.28 13.42 28.16
C PRO A 272 11.92 12.77 26.93
N LEU A 273 11.66 11.47 26.75
CA LEU A 273 11.89 10.79 25.47
C LEU A 273 10.56 10.73 24.74
N LYS A 274 10.55 11.15 23.46
CA LYS A 274 9.40 10.98 22.58
C LYS A 274 9.28 9.49 22.23
N ILE A 275 8.19 8.86 22.65
CA ILE A 275 7.90 7.46 22.33
C ILE A 275 6.59 7.39 21.56
N THR A 276 6.61 6.68 20.44
CA THR A 276 5.39 6.22 19.76
C THR A 276 5.33 4.70 19.81
N ALA A 277 4.21 4.16 20.28
CA ALA A 277 4.07 2.73 20.49
C ALA A 277 2.89 2.15 19.72
N LEU A 278 3.14 1.04 19.03
CA LEU A 278 2.14 0.34 18.25
C LEU A 278 1.40 -0.69 19.08
N ALA A 279 0.08 -0.75 18.96
CA ALA A 279 -0.67 -1.89 19.45
C ALA A 279 -2.00 -2.02 18.72
N ALA A 280 -2.45 -3.24 18.47
CA ALA A 280 -3.86 -3.52 18.19
C ALA A 280 -4.70 -3.23 19.44
N LEU A 281 -5.08 -1.94 19.61
CA LEU A 281 -5.71 -1.42 20.82
C LEU A 281 -7.08 -2.07 21.08
N ASP A 282 -7.94 -2.18 20.06
CA ASP A 282 -9.29 -2.76 20.16
C ASP A 282 -9.33 -4.20 19.63
N SER A 283 -8.46 -5.06 20.18
CA SER A 283 -8.45 -6.49 19.85
C SER A 283 -9.79 -7.16 20.16
N VAL A 284 -10.32 -7.92 19.21
CA VAL A 284 -11.57 -8.68 19.34
C VAL A 284 -11.47 -9.73 20.45
N ASN A 285 -10.29 -10.36 20.56
CA ASN A 285 -10.01 -11.45 21.49
C ASN A 285 -9.67 -10.95 22.90
N ASN A 286 -9.29 -9.66 23.06
CA ASN A 286 -8.92 -9.07 24.34
C ASN A 286 -9.32 -7.59 24.49
N ARG A 287 -10.48 -7.35 25.10
CA ARG A 287 -11.02 -5.99 25.33
C ARG A 287 -10.25 -5.17 26.37
N GLN A 288 -9.41 -5.81 27.20
CA GLN A 288 -8.64 -5.08 28.23
C GLN A 288 -7.44 -4.34 27.66
N ASN A 289 -6.95 -4.70 26.47
CA ASN A 289 -5.80 -4.06 25.85
C ASN A 289 -6.02 -2.56 25.68
N LYS A 290 -7.17 -2.16 25.13
CA LYS A 290 -7.59 -0.75 25.03
C LYS A 290 -7.55 -0.01 26.36
N ALA A 291 -8.22 -0.54 27.38
CA ALA A 291 -8.32 0.12 28.68
C ALA A 291 -6.95 0.33 29.34
N ARG A 292 -6.07 -0.67 29.24
CA ARG A 292 -4.69 -0.58 29.75
C ARG A 292 -3.85 0.42 28.95
N ALA A 293 -3.93 0.37 27.62
CA ALA A 293 -3.19 1.29 26.76
C ALA A 293 -3.58 2.75 27.02
N LEU A 294 -4.88 3.05 27.14
CA LEU A 294 -5.37 4.40 27.48
C LEU A 294 -4.95 4.82 28.90
N LEU A 295 -4.97 3.90 29.87
CA LEU A 295 -4.46 4.17 31.22
C LEU A 295 -2.98 4.57 31.19
N PHE A 296 -2.13 3.78 30.51
CA PHE A 296 -0.71 4.07 30.40
C PHE A 296 -0.43 5.36 29.63
N ALA A 297 -1.08 5.56 28.48
CA ALA A 297 -0.94 6.78 27.71
C ALA A 297 -1.29 8.02 28.55
N ASN A 298 -2.38 7.98 29.32
CA ASN A 298 -2.74 9.10 30.18
C ASN A 298 -1.76 9.26 31.37
N LEU A 299 -1.38 8.17 32.04
CA LEU A 299 -0.47 8.20 33.18
C LEU A 299 0.92 8.75 32.82
N LEU A 300 1.53 8.25 31.74
CA LEU A 300 2.88 8.62 31.30
C LEU A 300 2.98 10.09 30.88
N ASN A 301 1.89 10.66 30.36
CA ASN A 301 1.83 12.05 29.94
C ASN A 301 1.33 13.02 31.04
N THR A 302 1.25 12.59 32.30
CA THR A 302 0.91 13.49 33.43
C THR A 302 2.07 14.42 33.78
N ASP A 303 1.79 15.54 34.46
CA ASP A 303 2.81 16.43 35.02
C ASP A 303 3.72 15.73 36.05
N LEU A 304 3.27 14.63 36.64
CA LEU A 304 4.08 13.82 37.54
C LEU A 304 5.19 13.08 36.78
N LEU A 305 4.87 12.43 35.66
CA LEU A 305 5.87 11.66 34.91
C LEU A 305 6.57 12.49 33.84
N GLN A 306 5.97 13.59 33.40
CA GLN A 306 6.49 14.49 32.37
C GLN A 306 6.93 13.72 31.12
N GLY A 307 6.15 12.72 30.70
CA GLY A 307 6.45 11.92 29.51
C GLY A 307 5.89 12.54 28.24
N ASN A 308 6.47 12.14 27.11
CA ASN A 308 5.92 12.42 25.78
C ASN A 308 5.67 11.10 25.04
N PHE A 309 4.55 10.47 25.36
CA PHE A 309 4.21 9.12 24.90
C PHE A 309 2.94 9.16 24.04
N ARG A 310 2.95 8.49 22.90
CA ARG A 310 1.79 8.36 22.00
C ARG A 310 1.60 6.89 21.63
N MET A 311 0.37 6.39 21.69
CA MET A 311 0.04 5.11 21.06
C MET A 311 -0.46 5.37 19.63
N GLN A 312 -0.18 4.47 18.70
CA GLN A 312 -0.77 4.54 17.36
C GLN A 312 -2.14 3.84 17.31
N ALA A 313 -3.04 4.34 16.47
CA ALA A 313 -4.37 3.78 16.24
C ALA A 313 -4.66 3.70 14.74
N LEU A 314 -4.89 2.49 14.25
CA LEU A 314 -5.30 2.22 12.88
C LEU A 314 -6.76 2.66 12.65
N SER A 315 -6.99 3.31 11.51
CA SER A 315 -8.29 3.83 11.05
C SER A 315 -9.12 2.83 10.25
N ALA A 316 -8.56 1.65 9.96
CA ALA A 316 -9.25 0.53 9.34
C ALA A 316 -9.60 -0.57 10.36
N PRO A 317 -10.66 -1.37 10.09
CA PRO A 317 -10.78 -2.71 10.62
C PRO A 317 -9.48 -3.47 10.36
N PHE A 318 -8.88 -4.09 11.39
CA PHE A 318 -7.64 -4.85 11.23
C PHE A 318 -7.96 -6.22 10.63
N ARG A 319 -8.33 -6.20 9.35
CA ARG A 319 -8.65 -7.36 8.52
C ARG A 319 -7.35 -7.96 8.00
N ILE A 320 -7.20 -9.26 8.20
CA ILE A 320 -6.00 -9.99 7.79
C ILE A 320 -6.41 -11.09 6.86
N TYR A 321 -5.86 -11.03 5.65
CA TYR A 321 -5.99 -12.07 4.64
C TYR A 321 -4.90 -13.12 4.86
N SER A 322 -5.21 -14.38 4.59
CA SER A 322 -4.33 -15.53 4.85
C SER A 322 -4.38 -16.48 3.66
N GLU A 323 -3.24 -16.70 3.02
CA GLU A 323 -3.09 -17.68 1.93
C GLU A 323 -2.86 -19.07 2.55
N GLY A 324 -3.91 -19.87 2.60
CA GLY A 324 -3.91 -21.15 3.29
C GLY A 324 -3.54 -21.02 4.75
N ALA A 325 -2.43 -21.66 5.14
CA ALA A 325 -1.91 -21.64 6.50
C ALA A 325 -1.04 -20.41 6.82
N VAL A 326 -0.65 -19.64 5.79
CA VAL A 326 0.28 -18.51 5.91
C VAL A 326 -0.50 -17.28 6.37
N SER A 327 -0.31 -16.94 7.65
CA SER A 327 -1.02 -15.83 8.30
C SER A 327 -0.12 -15.21 9.38
N PRO A 328 0.06 -13.87 9.40
CA PRO A 328 0.90 -13.21 10.40
C PRO A 328 0.49 -13.54 11.85
N LEU A 329 -0.80 -13.70 12.12
CA LEU A 329 -1.27 -13.99 13.48
C LEU A 329 -1.18 -15.46 13.88
N ALA A 330 -0.96 -16.37 12.92
CA ALA A 330 -0.78 -17.79 13.18
C ALA A 330 0.62 -18.10 13.75
N GLU A 331 1.62 -17.28 13.45
CA GLU A 331 3.01 -17.35 13.96
C GLU A 331 3.11 -17.40 15.49
N ALA A 332 2.20 -16.71 16.18
CA ALA A 332 2.19 -16.65 17.65
C ALA A 332 1.90 -18.02 18.30
N ASN A 333 1.35 -18.98 17.55
CA ASN A 333 1.03 -20.30 18.05
C ASN A 333 2.06 -21.33 17.54
N PRO A 334 2.84 -21.98 18.43
CA PRO A 334 3.89 -22.92 18.00
C PRO A 334 3.40 -24.10 17.14
N LEU A 335 2.13 -24.51 17.25
CA LEU A 335 1.59 -25.58 16.39
C LEU A 335 1.40 -25.07 14.97
N LEU A 336 0.72 -23.93 14.80
CA LEU A 336 0.50 -23.33 13.48
C LEU A 336 1.82 -22.88 12.84
N ARG A 337 2.75 -22.37 13.66
CA ARG A 337 4.08 -21.96 13.22
C ARG A 337 4.86 -23.09 12.54
N ARG A 338 4.66 -24.36 12.90
CA ARG A 338 5.28 -25.49 12.17
C ARG A 338 4.94 -25.49 10.68
N LEU A 339 3.76 -24.99 10.29
CA LEU A 339 3.34 -24.86 8.90
C LEU A 339 3.96 -23.65 8.19
N ILE A 340 4.39 -22.63 8.96
CA ILE A 340 4.98 -21.40 8.43
C ILE A 340 6.52 -21.47 8.42
N GLU A 341 7.11 -22.30 9.29
CA GLU A 341 8.54 -22.64 9.29
C GLU A 341 8.98 -23.41 8.03
N THR A 342 8.03 -23.91 7.24
CA THR A 342 8.29 -24.42 5.88
C THR A 342 8.44 -23.26 4.89
N GLU A 343 9.20 -23.45 3.82
CA GLU A 343 9.21 -22.46 2.72
C GLU A 343 7.80 -22.27 2.14
N LEU A 344 7.47 -21.04 1.72
CA LEU A 344 6.15 -20.69 1.18
C LEU A 344 5.77 -21.61 0.00
N GLU A 345 6.75 -21.97 -0.82
CA GLU A 345 6.60 -22.83 -1.99
C GLU A 345 6.62 -24.34 -1.64
N ASP A 346 7.01 -24.73 -0.42
CA ASP A 346 7.10 -26.14 -0.02
C ASP A 346 5.75 -26.70 0.49
N VAL A 347 4.84 -26.84 -0.47
CA VAL A 347 3.51 -27.46 -0.28
C VAL A 347 3.63 -28.89 0.26
N GLU A 348 4.65 -29.64 -0.17
CA GLU A 348 4.83 -31.04 0.22
C GLU A 348 5.19 -31.17 1.70
N ALA A 349 6.09 -30.32 2.22
CA ALA A 349 6.42 -30.29 3.63
C ALA A 349 5.21 -29.92 4.49
N ARG A 350 4.41 -28.91 4.10
CA ARG A 350 3.17 -28.58 4.82
C ARG A 350 2.19 -29.73 4.83
N ARG A 351 1.96 -30.40 3.69
CA ARG A 351 1.07 -31.57 3.60
C ARG A 351 1.54 -32.74 4.45
N LYS A 352 2.86 -32.96 4.57
CA LYS A 352 3.41 -33.97 5.50
C LYS A 352 3.01 -33.67 6.94
N ILE A 353 3.16 -32.41 7.38
CA ILE A 353 2.76 -31.99 8.73
C ILE A 353 1.25 -32.14 8.94
N LEU A 354 0.44 -31.71 7.97
CA LEU A 354 -1.03 -31.79 8.03
C LEU A 354 -1.55 -33.23 8.03
N ALA A 355 -0.78 -34.19 7.51
CA ALA A 355 -1.11 -35.61 7.52
C ALA A 355 -0.69 -36.34 8.81
N GLU A 356 0.12 -35.72 9.70
CA GLU A 356 0.55 -36.33 10.97
C GLU A 356 -0.65 -36.45 11.94
N PRO A 357 -1.06 -37.67 12.37
CA PRO A 357 -2.18 -37.84 13.29
C PRO A 357 -1.99 -37.08 14.61
N GLU A 358 -0.75 -37.04 15.11
CA GLU A 358 -0.39 -36.32 16.33
C GLU A 358 -0.56 -34.80 16.19
N PHE A 359 -0.21 -34.25 15.02
CA PHE A 359 -0.41 -32.83 14.72
C PHE A 359 -1.90 -32.49 14.69
N VAL A 360 -2.70 -33.29 13.96
CA VAL A 360 -4.14 -33.09 13.84
C VAL A 360 -4.81 -33.14 15.21
N ASP A 361 -4.49 -34.13 16.03
CA ASP A 361 -5.07 -34.25 17.37
C ASP A 361 -4.64 -33.09 18.30
N ALA A 362 -3.39 -32.65 18.22
CA ALA A 362 -2.90 -31.50 18.97
C ALA A 362 -3.60 -30.20 18.54
N PHE A 363 -3.78 -29.99 17.23
CA PHE A 363 -4.49 -28.83 16.68
C PHE A 363 -5.96 -28.83 17.11
N ARG A 364 -6.67 -29.96 16.99
CA ARG A 364 -8.07 -30.09 17.42
C ARG A 364 -8.24 -29.78 18.91
N ALA A 365 -7.33 -30.27 19.75
CA ALA A 365 -7.32 -29.97 21.18
C ALA A 365 -7.11 -28.47 21.46
N MET A 366 -6.17 -27.84 20.73
CA MET A 366 -5.94 -26.39 20.78
C MET A 366 -7.18 -25.60 20.31
N TRP A 367 -7.76 -25.95 19.17
CA TRP A 367 -8.93 -25.30 18.57
C TRP A 367 -10.16 -25.36 19.49
N SER A 368 -10.37 -26.51 20.14
CA SER A 368 -11.51 -26.76 21.02
C SER A 368 -11.38 -26.13 22.41
N LYS A 369 -10.17 -25.72 22.82
CA LYS A 369 -9.89 -25.24 24.17
C LYS A 369 -10.79 -24.05 24.56
N GLY A 370 -11.66 -24.23 25.55
CA GLY A 370 -12.58 -23.19 26.03
C GLY A 370 -13.86 -23.01 25.21
N LYS A 371 -14.10 -23.77 24.13
CA LYS A 371 -15.35 -23.73 23.36
C LYS A 371 -16.55 -24.31 24.12
N SER A 372 -16.32 -25.32 24.98
CA SER A 372 -17.39 -26.03 25.69
C SER A 372 -17.02 -26.34 27.15
N GLY A 373 -18.05 -26.61 27.97
CA GLY A 373 -17.94 -27.02 29.38
C GLY A 373 -17.91 -25.88 30.41
N PHE A 374 -18.26 -26.19 31.66
CA PHE A 374 -18.14 -25.27 32.80
C PHE A 374 -16.70 -25.27 33.33
N ASN A 375 -15.81 -24.52 32.69
CA ASN A 375 -14.43 -24.32 33.16
C ASN A 375 -13.95 -22.87 33.02
N LEU A 376 -12.82 -22.55 33.66
CA LEU A 376 -12.24 -21.21 33.66
C LEU A 376 -11.91 -20.70 32.24
N GLY A 377 -11.61 -21.60 31.30
CA GLY A 377 -11.33 -21.29 29.90
C GLY A 377 -12.57 -20.81 29.16
N HIS A 378 -13.71 -21.47 29.36
CA HIS A 378 -14.99 -21.07 28.78
C HIS A 378 -15.45 -19.69 29.29
N LEU A 379 -15.29 -19.42 30.59
CA LEU A 379 -15.57 -18.10 31.16
C LEU A 379 -14.63 -17.02 30.61
N ARG A 380 -13.33 -17.30 30.46
CA ARG A 380 -12.36 -16.36 29.86
C ARG A 380 -12.67 -16.05 28.39
N ARG A 381 -13.10 -17.04 27.60
CA ARG A 381 -13.56 -16.83 26.22
C ARG A 381 -14.83 -15.99 26.16
N LYS A 382 -15.83 -16.28 27.01
CA LYS A 382 -17.06 -15.46 27.11
C LYS A 382 -16.76 -14.01 27.50
N LEU A 383 -15.72 -13.80 28.31
CA LEU A 383 -15.23 -12.48 28.71
C LEU A 383 -14.25 -11.84 27.70
N ARG A 384 -13.93 -12.50 26.58
CA ARG A 384 -12.92 -12.08 25.58
C ARG A 384 -11.60 -11.71 26.25
N LEU A 385 -10.99 -12.68 26.93
CA LEU A 385 -9.68 -12.62 27.57
C LEU A 385 -8.73 -13.69 27.01
N GLU A 386 -8.85 -13.97 25.72
CA GLU A 386 -8.06 -15.00 25.06
C GLU A 386 -6.66 -14.49 24.75
N ARG A 387 -5.69 -15.42 24.72
CA ARG A 387 -4.29 -15.14 24.38
C ARG A 387 -3.95 -15.49 22.94
N GLU A 388 -4.83 -16.24 22.26
CA GLU A 388 -4.64 -16.59 20.85
C GLU A 388 -4.90 -15.34 19.99
N PHE A 389 -4.02 -15.10 19.02
CA PHE A 389 -4.15 -14.01 18.06
C PHE A 389 -5.08 -14.40 16.91
N LEU A 390 -5.02 -15.67 16.46
CA LEU A 390 -5.91 -16.23 15.46
C LEU A 390 -7.31 -16.54 16.05
N THR A 391 -8.37 -16.22 15.29
CA THR A 391 -9.72 -16.69 15.64
C THR A 391 -9.79 -18.21 15.53
N ARG A 392 -10.68 -18.82 16.31
CA ARG A 392 -10.95 -20.27 16.32
C ARG A 392 -12.42 -20.53 16.08
N ASP A 393 -13.09 -19.67 15.33
CA ASP A 393 -14.51 -19.74 15.00
C ASP A 393 -14.67 -19.56 13.49
N LEU A 394 -15.20 -20.58 12.82
CA LEU A 394 -15.35 -20.55 11.36
C LEU A 394 -16.36 -19.48 10.90
N ASN A 395 -17.21 -18.97 11.80
CA ASN A 395 -18.12 -17.86 11.49
C ASN A 395 -17.40 -16.51 11.35
N ASP A 396 -16.21 -16.37 11.92
CA ASP A 396 -15.40 -15.16 11.80
C ASP A 396 -14.52 -15.17 10.54
N MET A 397 -14.39 -16.31 9.86
CA MET A 397 -13.48 -16.52 8.74
C MET A 397 -14.24 -16.52 7.42
N GLU A 398 -14.03 -15.51 6.59
CA GLU A 398 -14.68 -15.35 5.29
C GLU A 398 -13.75 -15.79 4.16
N ILE A 399 -14.30 -16.50 3.18
CA ILE A 399 -13.58 -17.04 2.02
C ILE A 399 -13.51 -15.94 0.97
N PHE A 400 -12.30 -15.50 0.64
CA PHE A 400 -12.04 -14.46 -0.35
C PHE A 400 -11.81 -15.05 -1.75
N ARG A 401 -11.06 -16.16 -1.84
CA ARG A 401 -10.80 -16.89 -3.09
C ARG A 401 -10.68 -18.38 -2.80
N VAL A 402 -11.33 -19.19 -3.62
CA VAL A 402 -11.23 -20.65 -3.61
C VAL A 402 -11.77 -21.16 -4.96
N PRO A 403 -11.37 -22.35 -5.44
CA PRO A 403 -11.93 -22.91 -6.69
C PRO A 403 -13.46 -23.11 -6.70
N VAL A 404 -14.10 -23.28 -5.54
CA VAL A 404 -15.57 -23.42 -5.42
C VAL A 404 -16.23 -22.05 -5.44
N ALA A 405 -16.85 -21.69 -6.56
CA ALA A 405 -17.40 -20.35 -6.79
C ALA A 405 -18.51 -20.00 -5.79
N GLY A 406 -19.36 -20.97 -5.42
CA GLY A 406 -20.44 -20.76 -4.45
C GLY A 406 -19.98 -20.44 -3.02
N TRP A 407 -18.70 -20.62 -2.71
CA TRP A 407 -18.14 -20.33 -1.38
C TRP A 407 -17.56 -18.92 -1.25
N VAL A 408 -17.25 -18.24 -2.36
CA VAL A 408 -16.65 -16.90 -2.33
C VAL A 408 -17.60 -15.90 -1.68
N GLY A 409 -17.10 -15.12 -0.71
CA GLY A 409 -17.87 -14.20 0.12
C GLY A 409 -18.71 -14.86 1.22
N GLN A 410 -18.65 -16.19 1.35
CA GLN A 410 -19.27 -16.94 2.46
C GLN A 410 -18.24 -17.21 3.57
N THR A 411 -18.72 -17.66 4.74
CA THR A 411 -17.83 -18.06 5.83
C THR A 411 -17.34 -19.49 5.68
N LEU A 412 -16.22 -19.84 6.33
CA LEU A 412 -15.80 -21.25 6.44
C LEU A 412 -16.84 -22.11 7.18
N GLN A 413 -17.68 -21.49 8.03
CA GLN A 413 -18.80 -22.20 8.66
C GLN A 413 -19.85 -22.60 7.62
N TYR A 414 -20.15 -21.74 6.64
CA TYR A 414 -21.05 -22.07 5.55
C TYR A 414 -20.55 -23.31 4.79
N ALA A 415 -19.26 -23.34 4.40
CA ALA A 415 -18.67 -24.50 3.75
C ALA A 415 -18.74 -25.77 4.61
N TYR A 416 -18.56 -25.63 5.94
CA TYR A 416 -18.68 -26.76 6.86
C TYR A 416 -20.13 -27.27 6.98
N ASP A 417 -21.13 -26.37 7.01
CA ASP A 417 -22.55 -26.74 7.03
C ASP A 417 -22.95 -27.45 5.72
N ARG A 418 -22.42 -27.00 4.58
CA ARG A 418 -22.55 -27.67 3.28
C ARG A 418 -21.98 -29.09 3.31
N TYR A 419 -20.76 -29.25 3.83
CA TYR A 419 -20.13 -30.57 4.00
C TYR A 419 -20.96 -31.50 4.90
N GLN A 420 -21.51 -30.99 6.01
CA GLN A 420 -22.37 -31.77 6.90
C GLN A 420 -23.69 -32.17 6.23
N LEU A 421 -24.27 -31.30 5.40
CA LEU A 421 -25.47 -31.62 4.63
C LEU A 421 -25.17 -32.72 3.62
N TRP A 422 -24.08 -32.58 2.84
CA TRP A 422 -23.63 -33.58 1.88
C TRP A 422 -23.39 -34.96 2.52
N CYS A 423 -22.78 -35.00 3.70
CA CYS A 423 -22.57 -36.24 4.44
C CYS A 423 -23.89 -37.01 4.67
N ARG A 424 -24.98 -36.27 4.94
CA ARG A 424 -26.34 -36.81 5.19
C ARG A 424 -27.13 -37.04 3.90
N GLN A 425 -26.91 -36.19 2.89
CA GLN A 425 -27.64 -36.14 1.62
C GLN A 425 -26.66 -35.84 0.47
N PRO A 426 -26.00 -36.86 -0.12
CA PRO A 426 -24.99 -36.65 -1.15
C PRO A 426 -25.51 -35.89 -2.37
N ASP A 427 -26.78 -36.10 -2.75
CA ASP A 427 -27.43 -35.45 -3.89
C ASP A 427 -27.79 -33.96 -3.65
N SER A 428 -27.41 -33.39 -2.49
CA SER A 428 -27.68 -31.99 -2.13
C SER A 428 -26.68 -30.98 -2.70
N ILE A 429 -25.63 -31.47 -3.37
CA ILE A 429 -24.57 -30.68 -4.00
C ILE A 429 -24.89 -30.54 -5.48
N VAL A 430 -24.86 -29.30 -5.97
CA VAL A 430 -25.17 -28.98 -7.38
C VAL A 430 -23.92 -28.57 -8.14
N GLU A 431 -22.93 -27.98 -7.45
CA GLU A 431 -21.68 -27.53 -8.04
C GLU A 431 -20.66 -28.68 -8.10
N ASP A 432 -20.14 -28.97 -9.30
CA ASP A 432 -19.20 -30.08 -9.51
C ASP A 432 -17.92 -29.94 -8.67
N GLU A 433 -17.40 -28.72 -8.50
CA GLU A 433 -16.19 -28.48 -7.71
C GLU A 433 -16.43 -28.71 -6.21
N GLU A 434 -17.59 -28.27 -5.69
CA GLU A 434 -18.01 -28.56 -4.31
C GLU A 434 -18.10 -30.08 -4.07
N GLN A 435 -18.63 -30.82 -5.05
CA GLN A 435 -18.71 -32.28 -4.97
C GLN A 435 -17.32 -32.92 -4.96
N ARG A 436 -16.42 -32.49 -5.85
CA ARG A 436 -15.03 -33.00 -5.92
C ARG A 436 -14.27 -32.81 -4.62
N VAL A 437 -14.34 -31.62 -4.01
CA VAL A 437 -13.64 -31.38 -2.75
C VAL A 437 -14.22 -32.26 -1.63
N PHE A 438 -15.54 -32.36 -1.50
CA PHE A 438 -16.13 -33.19 -0.45
C PHE A 438 -15.84 -34.68 -0.62
N ASP A 439 -15.81 -35.19 -1.86
CA ASP A 439 -15.36 -36.55 -2.16
C ASP A 439 -13.89 -36.75 -1.78
N ALA A 440 -13.02 -35.78 -2.06
CA ALA A 440 -11.60 -35.82 -1.71
C ALA A 440 -11.37 -35.77 -0.20
N LEU A 441 -12.15 -34.98 0.54
CA LEU A 441 -12.09 -34.90 2.00
C LEU A 441 -12.60 -36.17 2.68
N GLY A 442 -13.59 -36.84 2.07
CA GLY A 442 -14.26 -38.01 2.63
C GLY A 442 -15.18 -37.67 3.80
N LYS A 443 -15.88 -38.67 4.35
CA LYS A 443 -16.96 -38.48 5.34
C LYS A 443 -16.54 -38.58 6.82
N ASN A 444 -15.26 -38.82 7.09
CA ASN A 444 -14.77 -39.17 8.44
C ASN A 444 -14.19 -37.97 9.23
N ILE A 445 -14.54 -36.74 8.86
CA ILE A 445 -14.14 -35.53 9.59
C ILE A 445 -14.88 -35.45 10.93
N ARG A 446 -14.14 -35.29 12.02
CA ARG A 446 -14.65 -35.39 13.41
C ARG A 446 -15.30 -34.09 13.90
N ASP A 447 -14.77 -32.93 13.50
CA ASP A 447 -15.24 -31.61 13.94
C ASP A 447 -14.81 -30.48 12.99
N ASP A 448 -15.18 -29.24 13.34
CA ASP A 448 -14.88 -28.01 12.59
C ASP A 448 -13.36 -27.75 12.49
N ALA A 449 -12.60 -28.12 13.53
CA ALA A 449 -11.14 -27.99 13.56
C ALA A 449 -10.47 -28.88 12.51
N GLU A 450 -10.88 -30.14 12.44
CA GLU A 450 -10.37 -31.08 11.44
C GLU A 450 -10.82 -30.69 10.03
N PHE A 451 -12.07 -30.21 9.87
CA PHE A 451 -12.54 -29.68 8.59
C PHE A 451 -11.63 -28.56 8.07
N PHE A 452 -11.30 -27.60 8.95
CA PHE A 452 -10.39 -26.51 8.61
C PHE A 452 -9.01 -27.03 8.17
N LEU A 453 -8.38 -27.94 8.93
CA LEU A 453 -7.09 -28.53 8.54
C LEU A 453 -7.15 -29.27 7.21
N MET A 454 -8.25 -29.95 6.94
CA MET A 454 -8.45 -30.69 5.69
C MET A 454 -8.59 -29.75 4.49
N LEU A 455 -9.23 -28.58 4.66
CA LEU A 455 -9.22 -27.54 3.64
C LEU A 455 -7.82 -26.98 3.40
N LEU A 456 -7.05 -26.71 4.45
CA LEU A 456 -5.65 -26.28 4.32
C LEU A 456 -4.80 -27.32 3.60
N ASN A 457 -5.00 -28.61 3.88
CA ASN A 457 -4.25 -29.68 3.23
C ASN A 457 -4.62 -29.84 1.74
N HIS A 458 -5.91 -29.68 1.44
CA HIS A 458 -6.44 -29.84 0.08
C HIS A 458 -6.01 -28.68 -0.82
N TYR A 459 -6.36 -27.45 -0.45
CA TYR A 459 -6.17 -26.25 -1.26
C TYR A 459 -4.82 -25.57 -1.03
N ASP A 460 -4.24 -25.68 0.16
CA ASP A 460 -3.06 -24.92 0.55
C ASP A 460 -3.23 -23.42 0.21
N ARG A 461 -2.42 -22.87 -0.70
CA ARG A 461 -2.47 -21.45 -1.10
C ARG A 461 -3.71 -21.09 -1.95
N ASP A 462 -4.41 -22.06 -2.53
CA ASP A 462 -5.62 -21.82 -3.31
C ASP A 462 -6.83 -21.46 -2.42
N LEU A 463 -6.72 -21.66 -1.10
CA LEU A 463 -7.70 -21.17 -0.14
C LEU A 463 -7.23 -19.83 0.42
N TYR A 464 -7.83 -18.75 -0.05
CA TYR A 464 -7.57 -17.42 0.45
C TYR A 464 -8.75 -16.95 1.31
N TRP A 465 -8.49 -16.60 2.56
CA TRP A 465 -9.53 -16.26 3.52
C TRP A 465 -9.10 -15.11 4.41
N HIS A 466 -10.06 -14.41 5.02
CA HIS A 466 -9.77 -13.28 5.91
C HIS A 466 -10.64 -13.28 7.17
N TYR A 467 -10.19 -12.53 8.17
CA TYR A 467 -11.02 -12.15 9.30
C TYR A 467 -10.59 -10.82 9.90
N VAL A 468 -11.51 -10.15 10.60
CA VAL A 468 -11.21 -8.90 11.31
C VAL A 468 -10.79 -9.21 12.75
N SER A 469 -9.52 -8.95 13.08
CA SER A 469 -8.90 -9.29 14.38
C SER A 469 -8.96 -8.15 15.41
N ALA A 470 -9.06 -6.90 14.96
CA ALA A 470 -9.23 -5.70 15.79
C ALA A 470 -10.04 -4.62 15.08
N ASN A 471 -10.46 -3.57 15.81
CA ASN A 471 -11.10 -2.37 15.25
C ASN A 471 -12.46 -2.61 14.54
N ARG A 472 -13.23 -3.62 14.97
CA ARG A 472 -14.55 -3.94 14.38
C ARG A 472 -15.63 -2.86 14.59
N ASN A 473 -15.48 -1.97 15.59
CA ASN A 473 -16.48 -0.97 15.92
C ASN A 473 -16.03 0.43 15.46
N PRO A 474 -16.64 1.01 14.41
CA PRO A 474 -16.26 2.32 13.88
C PRO A 474 -16.33 3.45 14.92
N GLU A 475 -17.26 3.39 15.87
CA GLU A 475 -17.39 4.42 16.91
C GLU A 475 -16.23 4.35 17.91
N VAL A 476 -15.75 3.14 18.22
CA VAL A 476 -14.55 2.97 19.05
C VAL A 476 -13.31 3.45 18.29
N VAL A 477 -13.20 3.13 17.00
CA VAL A 477 -12.10 3.59 16.15
C VAL A 477 -12.07 5.12 16.13
N LYS A 478 -13.19 5.78 15.87
CA LYS A 478 -13.32 7.25 15.92
C LYS A 478 -12.82 7.82 17.26
N GLN A 479 -13.22 7.24 18.38
CA GLN A 479 -12.78 7.69 19.71
C GLN A 479 -11.27 7.55 19.91
N LEU A 480 -10.66 6.47 19.43
CA LEU A 480 -9.21 6.26 19.51
C LEU A 480 -8.46 7.25 18.60
N LEU A 481 -8.92 7.42 17.36
CA LEU A 481 -8.35 8.36 16.39
C LEU A 481 -8.45 9.82 16.83
N LEU A 482 -9.44 10.19 17.66
CA LEU A 482 -9.59 11.55 18.19
C LEU A 482 -8.95 11.75 19.57
N HIS A 483 -8.48 10.68 20.24
CA HIS A 483 -7.95 10.80 21.60
C HIS A 483 -6.57 11.50 21.61
N PRO A 484 -6.39 12.66 22.30
CA PRO A 484 -5.24 13.58 22.15
C PRO A 484 -3.87 13.04 22.64
N LYS A 485 -3.79 11.77 23.02
CA LYS A 485 -2.58 11.06 23.47
C LYS A 485 -2.26 9.86 22.59
N LEU A 486 -2.98 9.73 21.48
CA LEU A 486 -2.76 8.73 20.44
C LEU A 486 -2.38 9.50 19.17
N LEU A 487 -1.91 8.79 18.16
CA LEU A 487 -1.75 9.27 16.79
C LEU A 487 -2.47 8.30 15.85
N PRO A 488 -3.18 8.77 14.80
CA PRO A 488 -3.54 7.90 13.69
C PRO A 488 -2.25 7.36 13.05
N GLY A 489 -2.23 6.07 12.71
CA GLY A 489 -1.05 5.41 12.16
C GLY A 489 -1.25 3.90 12.18
N PHE A 490 -0.16 3.13 12.22
CA PHE A 490 -0.19 1.67 12.13
C PHE A 490 -0.87 1.17 10.84
N ASN A 491 -0.68 1.90 9.73
CA ASN A 491 -1.21 1.51 8.43
C ASN A 491 -0.44 0.33 7.85
N ASP A 492 0.88 0.24 8.07
CA ASP A 492 1.71 -0.84 7.52
C ASP A 492 1.69 -0.89 5.99
N SER A 493 1.53 0.27 5.37
CA SER A 493 1.58 0.45 3.92
C SER A 493 2.92 -0.10 3.37
N GLY A 494 2.85 -0.84 2.26
CA GLY A 494 4.01 -1.48 1.62
C GLY A 494 4.56 -2.74 2.30
N ALA A 495 4.12 -3.07 3.52
CA ALA A 495 4.67 -4.19 4.29
C ALA A 495 4.04 -5.53 3.93
N HIS A 496 2.71 -5.62 3.95
CA HIS A 496 1.98 -6.88 3.88
C HIS A 496 1.35 -7.13 2.51
N VAL A 497 2.18 -7.17 1.46
CA VAL A 497 1.78 -7.28 0.04
C VAL A 497 0.58 -8.22 -0.18
N THR A 498 0.55 -9.40 0.45
CA THR A 498 -0.52 -10.40 0.29
C THR A 498 -1.49 -10.52 1.47
N ASN A 499 -1.43 -9.69 2.51
CA ASN A 499 -2.20 -9.93 3.75
C ASN A 499 -2.99 -8.73 4.26
N MET A 500 -2.59 -7.51 3.89
CA MET A 500 -3.26 -6.29 4.35
C MET A 500 -3.29 -5.26 3.21
N ALA A 501 -4.38 -4.50 3.12
CA ALA A 501 -4.54 -3.38 2.20
C ALA A 501 -5.04 -2.19 3.01
N PHE A 502 -4.10 -1.43 3.59
CA PHE A 502 -4.38 -0.29 4.46
C PHE A 502 -3.74 1.01 3.96
N PHE A 503 -3.34 1.06 2.68
CA PHE A 503 -2.78 2.25 2.03
C PHE A 503 -3.74 3.46 2.15
N ASP A 504 -5.05 3.20 2.19
CA ASP A 504 -6.11 4.22 2.31
C ASP A 504 -6.44 4.63 3.76
N GLY A 505 -5.65 4.20 4.75
CA GLY A 505 -5.90 4.47 6.17
C GLY A 505 -6.13 5.95 6.48
N ASN A 506 -5.37 6.84 5.85
CA ASN A 506 -5.55 8.28 6.00
C ASN A 506 -6.91 8.75 5.45
N LEU A 507 -7.33 8.28 4.28
CA LEU A 507 -8.64 8.60 3.70
C LEU A 507 -9.79 8.06 4.54
N ARG A 508 -9.66 6.85 5.11
CA ARG A 508 -10.65 6.28 6.03
C ARG A 508 -10.82 7.13 7.28
N ALA A 509 -9.73 7.62 7.86
CA ALA A 509 -9.78 8.52 9.01
C ALA A 509 -10.50 9.82 8.65
N LEU A 510 -10.17 10.44 7.51
CA LEU A 510 -10.86 11.64 7.02
C LEU A 510 -12.35 11.39 6.75
N HIS A 511 -12.70 10.25 6.15
CA HIS A 511 -14.09 9.83 5.92
C HIS A 511 -14.87 9.70 7.25
N ILE A 512 -14.28 9.07 8.27
CA ILE A 512 -14.86 8.99 9.62
C ILE A 512 -15.12 10.38 10.19
N GLY A 513 -14.16 11.30 10.06
CA GLY A 513 -14.30 12.68 10.52
C GLY A 513 -15.40 13.44 9.78
N LEU A 514 -15.43 13.32 8.45
CA LEU A 514 -16.39 14.00 7.57
C LEU A 514 -17.83 13.57 7.82
N ASN A 515 -18.06 12.29 8.09
CA ASN A 515 -19.39 11.75 8.40
C ASN A 515 -19.90 12.17 9.79
N ASP A 516 -19.03 12.69 10.65
CA ASP A 516 -19.42 13.25 11.94
C ASP A 516 -19.72 14.75 11.80
N SER A 517 -18.74 15.56 11.36
CA SER A 517 -18.93 16.97 11.01
C SER A 517 -17.70 17.53 10.28
N GLU A 518 -17.83 18.69 9.62
CA GLU A 518 -16.67 19.38 9.04
C GLU A 518 -15.64 19.79 10.10
N ALA A 519 -16.07 20.14 11.32
CA ALA A 519 -15.16 20.45 12.41
C ALA A 519 -14.36 19.22 12.85
N THR A 520 -15.01 18.06 12.89
CA THR A 520 -14.36 16.77 13.18
C THR A 520 -13.41 16.37 12.05
N PHE A 521 -13.78 16.62 10.78
CA PHE A 521 -12.88 16.47 9.64
C PHE A 521 -11.63 17.34 9.79
N SER A 522 -11.76 18.65 10.06
CA SER A 522 -10.62 19.54 10.26
C SER A 522 -9.71 19.07 11.39
N HIS A 523 -10.29 18.61 12.50
CA HIS A 523 -9.52 18.08 13.61
C HIS A 523 -8.80 16.78 13.25
N MET A 524 -9.46 15.86 12.54
CA MET A 524 -8.84 14.63 12.04
C MET A 524 -7.71 14.93 11.04
N LEU A 525 -7.90 15.90 10.15
CA LEU A 525 -6.87 16.32 9.20
C LEU A 525 -5.61 16.78 9.92
N LYS A 526 -5.74 17.65 10.94
CA LYS A 526 -4.60 18.05 11.79
C LYS A 526 -3.86 16.83 12.35
N ARG A 527 -4.61 15.81 12.75
CA ARG A 527 -4.08 14.57 13.33
C ARG A 527 -3.38 13.65 12.35
N LEU A 528 -3.60 13.83 11.05
CA LEU A 528 -2.96 13.09 9.95
C LEU A 528 -1.85 13.90 9.26
N THR A 529 -1.65 15.15 9.67
CA THR A 529 -0.74 16.09 9.00
C THR A 529 0.16 16.78 10.05
N ARG A 530 -0.25 17.95 10.55
CA ARG A 530 0.56 18.81 11.41
C ARG A 530 0.97 18.19 12.73
N GLU A 531 0.06 17.51 13.43
CA GLU A 531 0.34 16.93 14.76
C GLU A 531 1.41 15.83 14.72
N PRO A 532 1.33 14.81 13.84
CA PRO A 532 2.42 13.87 13.70
C PRO A 532 3.69 14.53 13.14
N ALA A 533 3.61 15.44 12.16
CA ALA A 533 4.78 16.14 11.65
C ALA A 533 5.56 16.88 12.77
N GLU A 534 4.86 17.59 13.65
CA GLU A 534 5.45 18.24 14.83
C GLU A 534 6.04 17.23 15.84
N PHE A 535 5.40 16.06 16.01
CA PHE A 535 5.88 15.01 16.90
C PHE A 535 7.20 14.38 16.41
N PHE A 536 7.29 14.08 15.11
CA PHE A 536 8.48 13.50 14.47
C PHE A 536 9.55 14.55 14.12
N GLY A 537 9.19 15.84 14.08
CA GLY A 537 10.09 16.94 13.72
C GLY A 537 10.30 17.08 12.21
N LEU A 538 9.24 16.82 11.44
CA LEU A 538 9.20 16.91 9.98
C LEU A 538 8.70 18.29 9.53
N ASP A 539 9.19 18.76 8.39
CA ASP A 539 8.78 20.01 7.76
C ASP A 539 7.72 19.79 6.66
N VAL A 540 6.61 19.14 7.05
CA VAL A 540 5.49 18.77 6.16
C VAL A 540 4.15 18.94 6.90
N GLY A 541 3.02 18.70 6.24
CA GLY A 541 1.71 18.59 6.88
C GLY A 541 1.07 19.92 7.30
N ARG A 542 1.44 21.04 6.64
CA ARG A 542 0.90 22.38 6.90
C ARG A 542 0.82 23.22 5.62
N LEU A 543 -0.09 24.19 5.59
CA LEU A 543 -0.22 25.16 4.49
C LEU A 543 0.17 26.60 4.89
N ASP A 544 1.22 26.76 5.69
CA ASP A 544 1.72 28.08 6.08
C ASP A 544 2.49 28.73 4.91
N ILE A 545 2.46 30.06 4.77
CA ILE A 545 3.32 30.77 3.79
C ILE A 545 4.79 30.45 4.10
N GLY A 546 5.53 30.01 3.07
CA GLY A 546 6.92 29.55 3.16
C GLY A 546 7.09 28.08 3.52
N ALA A 547 6.02 27.33 3.80
CA ALA A 547 6.09 25.87 3.94
C ALA A 547 6.24 25.19 2.57
N LYS A 548 6.80 23.98 2.57
CA LYS A 548 6.81 23.11 1.38
C LYS A 548 5.40 22.90 0.85
N ALA A 549 5.25 22.96 -0.47
CA ALA A 549 3.97 22.78 -1.15
C ALA A 549 3.64 21.28 -1.34
N ASP A 550 3.56 20.54 -0.23
CA ASP A 550 3.09 19.17 -0.21
C ASP A 550 1.57 19.17 0.03
N LEU A 551 0.79 18.88 -1.01
CA LEU A 551 -0.65 19.15 -1.05
C LEU A 551 -1.43 17.92 -1.54
N ALA A 552 -2.66 17.76 -1.07
CA ALA A 552 -3.62 16.86 -1.68
C ALA A 552 -4.93 17.60 -1.98
N LEU A 553 -5.48 17.33 -3.16
CA LEU A 553 -6.76 17.86 -3.61
C LEU A 553 -7.82 16.77 -3.50
N LEU A 554 -8.82 16.97 -2.65
CA LEU A 554 -9.85 15.99 -2.36
C LEU A 554 -11.20 16.37 -2.97
N ASN A 555 -11.92 15.37 -3.43
CA ASN A 555 -13.34 15.46 -3.76
C ASN A 555 -14.17 15.12 -2.51
N PRO A 556 -14.80 16.11 -1.84
CA PRO A 556 -15.53 15.86 -0.59
C PRO A 556 -16.78 14.99 -0.76
N GLU A 557 -17.41 15.01 -1.94
CA GLU A 557 -18.57 14.18 -2.22
C GLU A 557 -18.17 12.71 -2.40
N ALA A 558 -17.13 12.45 -3.20
CA ALA A 558 -16.58 11.11 -3.35
C ALA A 558 -16.04 10.57 -2.02
N LEU A 559 -15.33 11.39 -1.23
CA LEU A 559 -14.84 10.99 0.09
C LEU A 559 -15.97 10.61 1.05
N ARG A 560 -17.10 11.34 1.04
CA ARG A 560 -18.27 11.03 1.89
C ARG A 560 -18.87 9.66 1.55
N ASN A 561 -18.84 9.29 0.27
CA ASN A 561 -19.37 8.03 -0.23
C ASN A 561 -18.31 6.91 -0.31
N TYR A 562 -17.07 7.19 0.08
CA TYR A 562 -15.97 6.24 -0.03
C TYR A 562 -16.20 5.00 0.83
N LYS A 563 -15.96 3.82 0.24
CA LYS A 563 -16.09 2.52 0.89
C LYS A 563 -14.79 1.73 0.75
N GLY A 564 -13.85 1.98 1.67
CA GLY A 564 -12.51 1.38 1.58
C GLY A 564 -12.51 -0.16 1.59
N GLU A 565 -13.45 -0.81 2.28
CA GLU A 565 -13.52 -2.28 2.27
C GLU A 565 -13.94 -2.86 0.92
N ASP A 566 -14.87 -2.19 0.23
CA ASP A 566 -15.38 -2.61 -1.07
C ASP A 566 -14.37 -2.27 -2.20
N SER A 567 -13.33 -1.47 -1.90
CA SER A 567 -12.30 -1.06 -2.84
C SER A 567 -11.03 -1.89 -2.79
N ILE A 568 -10.98 -2.94 -1.96
CA ILE A 568 -9.84 -3.87 -1.92
C ILE A 568 -9.80 -4.65 -3.23
N ARG A 569 -8.62 -4.74 -3.84
CA ARG A 569 -8.34 -5.51 -5.06
C ARG A 569 -7.14 -6.41 -4.81
N TYR A 570 -7.11 -7.57 -5.46
CA TYR A 570 -5.96 -8.46 -5.50
C TYR A 570 -5.43 -8.42 -6.93
N ILE A 571 -4.39 -7.62 -7.14
CA ILE A 571 -3.84 -7.34 -8.47
C ILE A 571 -2.47 -7.98 -8.61
N TYR A 572 -2.08 -8.36 -9.82
CA TYR A 572 -0.69 -8.73 -10.09
C TYR A 572 0.13 -7.46 -10.31
N ARG A 573 1.34 -7.40 -9.72
CA ARG A 573 2.27 -6.28 -9.88
C ARG A 573 3.55 -6.81 -10.52
N ASP A 574 3.80 -6.43 -11.77
CA ASP A 574 4.97 -6.88 -12.54
C ASP A 574 6.30 -6.59 -11.82
N VAL A 575 6.40 -5.41 -11.20
CA VAL A 575 7.56 -5.00 -10.43
C VAL A 575 7.89 -6.00 -9.30
N PHE A 576 6.87 -6.59 -8.69
CA PHE A 576 7.03 -7.60 -7.64
C PHE A 576 7.10 -9.03 -8.18
N ASP A 577 6.52 -9.32 -9.35
CA ASP A 577 6.28 -10.69 -9.82
C ASP A 577 5.46 -11.48 -8.79
N CYS A 578 4.46 -10.82 -8.19
CA CYS A 578 3.50 -11.43 -7.30
C CYS A 578 2.20 -10.62 -7.26
N HIS A 579 1.16 -11.22 -6.69
CA HIS A 579 -0.06 -10.49 -6.43
C HIS A 579 0.04 -9.66 -5.15
N GLN A 580 -0.58 -8.49 -5.16
CA GLN A 580 -0.69 -7.56 -4.05
C GLN A 580 -2.15 -7.25 -3.75
N LEU A 581 -2.49 -7.20 -2.47
CA LEU A 581 -3.73 -6.59 -2.00
C LEU A 581 -3.55 -5.07 -1.93
N VAL A 582 -4.40 -4.35 -2.66
CA VAL A 582 -4.38 -2.88 -2.75
C VAL A 582 -5.77 -2.29 -2.51
N ASN A 583 -5.87 -0.98 -2.35
CA ASN A 583 -7.14 -0.25 -2.32
C ASN A 583 -7.26 0.69 -3.52
N ARG A 584 -8.49 0.92 -3.98
CA ARG A 584 -8.78 1.92 -5.02
C ARG A 584 -9.55 3.09 -4.44
N SER A 585 -9.05 4.32 -4.64
CA SER A 585 -9.71 5.56 -4.18
C SER A 585 -10.12 6.46 -5.34
N ASP A 586 -10.56 5.84 -6.43
CA ASP A 586 -10.83 6.53 -7.69
C ASP A 586 -11.86 7.65 -7.50
N GLY A 587 -11.52 8.83 -8.02
CA GLY A 587 -12.33 10.04 -7.89
C GLY A 587 -12.37 10.70 -6.51
N VAL A 588 -11.80 10.10 -5.46
CA VAL A 588 -11.68 10.68 -4.11
C VAL A 588 -10.54 11.70 -4.06
N VAL A 589 -9.37 11.32 -4.58
CA VAL A 589 -8.19 12.17 -4.68
C VAL A 589 -8.08 12.68 -6.11
N ALA A 590 -8.19 13.99 -6.29
CA ALA A 590 -8.15 14.65 -7.59
C ALA A 590 -6.74 15.10 -7.99
N GLY A 591 -5.81 15.17 -7.04
CA GLY A 591 -4.42 15.51 -7.32
C GLY A 591 -3.56 15.43 -6.05
N VAL A 592 -2.29 15.09 -6.24
CA VAL A 592 -1.28 15.03 -5.20
C VAL A 592 -0.07 15.80 -5.68
N TYR A 593 0.49 16.62 -4.79
CA TYR A 593 1.59 17.51 -5.10
C TYR A 593 2.69 17.31 -4.07
N VAL A 594 3.92 17.14 -4.53
CA VAL A 594 5.12 17.10 -3.68
C VAL A 594 6.02 18.24 -4.13
N ALA A 595 6.38 19.13 -3.20
CA ALA A 595 7.07 20.37 -3.51
C ALA A 595 6.44 21.15 -4.68
N GLY A 596 5.10 21.19 -4.74
CA GLY A 596 4.36 21.92 -5.77
C GLY A 596 4.27 21.24 -7.14
N GLU A 597 5.00 20.16 -7.36
CA GLU A 597 4.94 19.37 -8.58
C GLU A 597 3.80 18.36 -8.46
N GLN A 598 2.89 18.38 -9.44
CA GLN A 598 1.79 17.42 -9.48
C GLN A 598 2.35 16.05 -9.83
N ILE A 599 2.21 15.09 -8.92
CA ILE A 599 2.49 13.68 -9.18
C ILE A 599 1.24 13.12 -9.86
N ALA A 600 1.33 12.81 -11.15
CA ALA A 600 0.18 12.44 -11.98
C ALA A 600 -0.42 11.08 -11.53
N PRO A 601 -1.59 11.05 -10.88
CA PRO A 601 -2.23 9.79 -10.51
C PRO A 601 -2.80 9.04 -11.74
N ALA A 602 -2.91 9.74 -12.86
CA ALA A 602 -3.53 9.28 -14.10
C ALA A 602 -2.75 8.18 -14.81
N PHE A 603 -1.42 8.22 -14.79
CA PHE A 603 -0.57 7.23 -15.47
C PHE A 603 0.09 6.25 -14.51
N ALA A 604 -0.19 6.35 -13.21
CA ALA A 604 0.49 5.60 -12.15
C ALA A 604 0.29 4.07 -12.23
N ASP A 605 -0.80 3.62 -12.87
CA ASP A 605 -1.17 2.20 -13.00
C ASP A 605 -1.14 1.72 -14.46
N VAL A 606 -0.44 2.42 -15.36
CA VAL A 606 -0.37 2.03 -16.78
C VAL A 606 0.73 0.99 -16.96
N ASP A 607 0.36 -0.26 -17.27
CA ASP A 607 1.32 -1.33 -17.54
C ASP A 607 2.04 -1.16 -18.88
N MET A 608 1.37 -0.51 -19.84
CA MET A 608 1.87 -0.35 -21.21
C MET A 608 1.22 0.86 -21.91
N ILE A 609 2.02 1.59 -22.68
CA ILE A 609 1.53 2.72 -23.49
C ILE A 609 1.44 2.30 -24.96
N PHE A 610 0.24 2.42 -25.52
CA PHE A 610 0.00 2.33 -26.96
C PHE A 610 -0.03 3.71 -27.61
N HIS A 611 1.00 4.03 -28.39
CA HIS A 611 1.04 5.27 -29.17
C HIS A 611 0.54 5.02 -30.60
N ALA A 612 -0.72 5.37 -30.88
CA ALA A 612 -1.34 5.13 -32.19
C ALA A 612 -1.37 6.36 -33.13
N GLY A 613 -0.94 7.52 -32.63
CA GLY A 613 -0.96 8.80 -33.35
C GLY A 613 0.31 9.09 -34.14
N ASP A 614 0.39 10.30 -34.71
CA ASP A 614 1.61 10.80 -35.34
C ASP A 614 2.66 11.10 -34.27
N ILE A 615 3.84 10.48 -34.39
CA ILE A 615 4.93 10.57 -33.40
C ILE A 615 5.70 11.87 -33.61
N HIS A 616 5.92 12.25 -34.87
CA HIS A 616 6.73 13.39 -35.33
C HIS A 616 8.22 13.35 -34.94
N ASP A 617 8.53 13.18 -33.66
CA ASP A 617 9.86 13.13 -33.07
C ASP A 617 9.94 11.97 -32.07
N LEU A 618 10.93 11.08 -32.23
CA LEU A 618 11.08 9.89 -31.39
C LEU A 618 11.35 10.23 -29.93
N TYR A 619 11.83 11.44 -29.62
CA TYR A 619 11.98 11.90 -28.24
C TYR A 619 10.68 11.80 -27.43
N VAL A 620 9.52 11.92 -28.07
CA VAL A 620 8.21 11.72 -27.42
C VAL A 620 8.10 10.31 -26.84
N LEU A 621 8.60 9.30 -27.56
CA LEU A 621 8.59 7.92 -27.07
C LEU A 621 9.51 7.75 -25.88
N ASP A 622 10.66 8.42 -25.85
CA ASP A 622 11.60 8.37 -24.73
C ASP A 622 10.99 8.99 -23.45
N GLU A 623 10.22 10.07 -23.58
CA GLU A 623 9.50 10.65 -22.45
C GLU A 623 8.36 9.75 -21.96
N LEU A 624 7.63 9.10 -22.88
CA LEU A 624 6.58 8.14 -22.52
C LEU A 624 7.15 6.88 -21.87
N GLU A 625 8.33 6.40 -22.29
CA GLU A 625 9.00 5.21 -21.74
C GLU A 625 9.41 5.40 -20.27
N LYS A 626 9.55 6.65 -19.80
CA LYS A 626 9.78 6.93 -18.37
C LYS A 626 8.58 6.57 -17.50
N ILE A 627 7.39 6.44 -18.10
CA ILE A 627 6.14 6.13 -17.43
C ILE A 627 5.89 4.62 -17.49
N ALA A 628 5.86 4.04 -18.70
CA ALA A 628 5.62 2.61 -18.92
C ALA A 628 6.15 2.18 -20.29
N PRO A 629 6.38 0.86 -20.53
CA PRO A 629 6.81 0.35 -21.82
C PRO A 629 5.96 0.85 -22.99
N VAL A 630 6.61 1.39 -24.04
CA VAL A 630 5.89 2.02 -25.16
C VAL A 630 5.93 1.14 -26.40
N THR A 631 4.76 0.93 -27.01
CA THR A 631 4.64 0.39 -28.36
C THR A 631 3.88 1.36 -29.24
N ALA A 632 4.47 1.68 -30.39
CA ALA A 632 4.01 2.75 -31.26
C ALA A 632 3.69 2.24 -32.67
N ALA A 633 2.57 2.71 -33.21
CA ALA A 633 2.25 2.57 -34.62
C ALA A 633 2.94 3.67 -35.43
N ARG A 634 3.48 3.33 -36.60
CA ARG A 634 4.07 4.31 -37.52
C ARG A 634 2.95 5.14 -38.16
N GLY A 635 2.97 6.45 -37.91
CA GLY A 635 1.96 7.42 -38.35
C GLY A 635 2.22 8.11 -39.69
N ASN A 636 1.62 9.28 -39.88
CA ASN A 636 1.83 10.15 -41.03
C ASN A 636 3.10 11.01 -40.89
N GLY A 637 4.04 10.80 -41.81
CA GLY A 637 5.24 11.62 -41.97
C GLY A 637 6.52 11.01 -41.40
N GLU A 638 6.44 9.93 -40.63
CA GLU A 638 7.59 9.15 -40.15
C GLU A 638 8.32 8.43 -41.30
N ASP A 639 7.63 8.14 -42.40
CA ASP A 639 8.16 7.56 -43.64
C ASP A 639 8.62 8.62 -44.66
N GLY A 640 8.64 9.90 -44.27
CA GLY A 640 8.98 11.04 -45.12
C GLY A 640 7.82 11.58 -45.96
N SER A 641 6.61 11.02 -45.80
CA SER A 641 5.39 11.62 -46.36
C SER A 641 5.15 13.03 -45.78
N GLY A 642 4.38 13.86 -46.50
CA GLY A 642 4.11 15.24 -46.09
C GLY A 642 5.32 16.19 -46.14
N GLY A 643 6.44 15.79 -46.76
CA GLY A 643 7.64 16.63 -46.92
C GLY A 643 8.56 16.67 -45.70
N ARG A 644 8.44 15.67 -44.81
CA ARG A 644 9.22 15.56 -43.57
C ARG A 644 10.46 14.66 -43.75
N PRO A 645 11.47 14.79 -42.88
CA PRO A 645 12.56 13.83 -42.84
C PRO A 645 12.03 12.45 -42.44
N VAL A 646 12.55 11.40 -43.10
CA VAL A 646 12.31 10.01 -42.68
C VAL A 646 12.94 9.83 -41.29
N GLN A 647 12.16 9.37 -40.32
CA GLN A 647 12.64 9.11 -38.97
C GLN A 647 13.50 7.84 -38.94
N PRO A 648 14.50 7.75 -38.04
CA PRO A 648 15.32 6.55 -37.94
C PRO A 648 14.48 5.35 -37.47
N GLU A 649 14.95 4.15 -37.79
CA GLU A 649 14.30 2.92 -37.33
C GLU A 649 14.43 2.79 -35.80
N ASP A 650 13.31 2.56 -35.12
CA ASP A 650 13.21 2.37 -33.68
C ASP A 650 12.44 1.07 -33.40
N PRO A 651 12.94 0.19 -32.52
CA PRO A 651 12.31 -1.11 -32.25
C PRO A 651 10.88 -1.00 -31.68
N ARG A 652 10.52 0.13 -31.07
CA ARG A 652 9.17 0.41 -30.55
C ARG A 652 8.17 0.78 -31.63
N VAL A 653 8.61 1.06 -32.86
CA VAL A 653 7.78 1.58 -33.95
C VAL A 653 7.61 0.57 -35.08
N LYS A 654 6.36 0.15 -35.36
CA LYS A 654 6.00 -0.68 -36.54
C LYS A 654 4.73 -0.16 -37.20
N TYR A 655 4.45 -0.60 -38.43
CA TYR A 655 3.18 -0.27 -39.10
C TYR A 655 1.97 -0.88 -38.40
N ALA A 656 2.11 -2.10 -37.89
CA ALA A 656 1.09 -2.75 -37.09
C ALA A 656 1.72 -3.69 -36.07
N TRP A 657 1.08 -3.81 -34.92
CA TRP A 657 1.42 -4.77 -33.86
C TRP A 657 0.22 -5.66 -33.57
N LEU A 658 0.50 -6.92 -33.29
CA LEU A 658 -0.48 -7.86 -32.78
C LEU A 658 0.11 -8.48 -31.51
N LEU A 659 -0.52 -8.18 -30.37
CA LEU A 659 -0.03 -8.54 -29.04
C LEU A 659 -1.05 -9.42 -28.35
N GLU A 660 -0.62 -10.46 -27.65
CA GLU A 660 -1.48 -11.27 -26.77
C GLU A 660 -1.32 -10.78 -25.34
N ILE A 661 -2.38 -10.23 -24.75
CA ILE A 661 -2.40 -9.60 -23.42
C ILE A 661 -3.67 -10.06 -22.71
N GLU A 662 -3.55 -10.60 -21.49
CA GLU A 662 -4.68 -11.08 -20.66
C GLU A 662 -5.70 -11.97 -21.42
N GLY A 663 -5.17 -12.84 -22.29
CA GLY A 663 -5.98 -13.76 -23.11
C GLY A 663 -6.68 -13.14 -24.32
N LEU A 664 -6.42 -11.86 -24.62
CA LEU A 664 -6.94 -11.12 -25.76
C LEU A 664 -5.85 -10.77 -26.77
N TRP A 665 -6.24 -10.71 -28.05
CA TRP A 665 -5.38 -10.27 -29.14
C TRP A 665 -5.62 -8.79 -29.43
N VAL A 666 -4.67 -7.95 -29.04
CA VAL A 666 -4.72 -6.50 -29.19
C VAL A 666 -3.92 -6.09 -30.43
N GLY A 667 -4.62 -5.56 -31.42
CA GLY A 667 -4.04 -4.94 -32.60
C GLY A 667 -3.76 -3.45 -32.37
N LEU A 668 -2.56 -2.99 -32.72
CA LEU A 668 -2.24 -1.55 -32.75
C LEU A 668 -1.82 -1.17 -34.17
N THR A 669 -2.47 -0.17 -34.75
CA THR A 669 -2.20 0.36 -36.10
C THR A 669 -2.54 1.83 -36.14
N HIS A 670 -1.87 2.62 -36.99
CA HIS A 670 -2.15 4.05 -37.06
C HIS A 670 -3.58 4.35 -37.54
N TYR A 671 -4.01 3.67 -38.61
CA TYR A 671 -5.31 3.88 -39.24
C TYR A 671 -6.18 2.63 -39.17
N VAL A 672 -7.49 2.84 -39.07
CA VAL A 672 -8.56 1.86 -39.32
C VAL A 672 -9.60 2.48 -40.27
N PRO A 673 -10.17 1.71 -41.22
CA PRO A 673 -11.05 2.25 -42.25
C PRO A 673 -12.46 2.54 -41.74
N VAL A 674 -12.62 3.55 -40.88
CA VAL A 674 -13.91 3.96 -40.30
C VAL A 674 -14.20 5.42 -40.67
N PRO A 675 -15.29 5.72 -41.39
CA PRO A 675 -16.30 4.79 -41.93
C PRO A 675 -15.77 3.99 -43.13
N GLU A 676 -16.27 2.76 -43.29
CA GLU A 676 -15.87 1.88 -44.40
C GLU A 676 -16.26 2.45 -45.77
N ARG A 677 -15.40 2.22 -46.77
CA ARG A 677 -15.66 2.51 -48.20
C ARG A 677 -15.39 1.27 -49.03
N PRO A 678 -16.36 0.35 -49.14
CA PRO A 678 -16.23 -0.85 -49.96
C PRO A 678 -15.99 -0.52 -51.45
N PRO A 679 -15.30 -1.39 -52.20
CA PRO A 679 -14.74 -2.67 -51.73
C PRO A 679 -13.35 -2.54 -51.09
N ASN A 680 -12.66 -1.41 -51.25
CA ASN A 680 -11.22 -1.32 -51.00
C ASN A 680 -10.84 -0.90 -49.57
N PHE A 681 -11.75 -0.27 -48.83
CA PHE A 681 -11.51 0.21 -47.46
C PHE A 681 -12.56 -0.38 -46.52
N THR A 682 -12.42 -1.67 -46.21
CA THR A 682 -13.25 -2.38 -45.24
C THR A 682 -12.40 -2.89 -44.09
N MET A 683 -12.99 -3.03 -42.92
CA MET A 683 -12.37 -3.59 -41.73
C MET A 683 -11.84 -5.00 -42.03
N ALA A 684 -12.63 -5.82 -42.72
CA ALA A 684 -12.21 -7.17 -43.12
C ALA A 684 -10.91 -7.17 -43.95
N HIS A 685 -10.81 -6.30 -44.95
CA HIS A 685 -9.60 -6.22 -45.77
C HIS A 685 -8.41 -5.64 -45.00
N TRP A 686 -8.67 -4.73 -44.06
CA TRP A 686 -7.64 -4.14 -43.22
C TRP A 686 -7.06 -5.15 -42.23
N VAL A 687 -7.92 -5.93 -41.58
CA VAL A 687 -7.53 -7.03 -40.69
C VAL A 687 -6.72 -8.08 -41.45
N GLU A 688 -7.16 -8.49 -42.63
CA GLU A 688 -6.42 -9.43 -43.49
C GLU A 688 -5.01 -8.90 -43.84
N ARG A 689 -4.89 -7.59 -44.08
CA ARG A 689 -3.63 -6.97 -44.49
C ARG A 689 -2.64 -6.78 -43.33
N PHE A 690 -3.09 -6.28 -42.19
CA PHE A 690 -2.21 -5.86 -41.08
C PHE A 690 -2.14 -6.88 -39.95
N PHE A 691 -3.13 -7.76 -39.84
CA PHE A 691 -3.20 -8.82 -38.83
C PHE A 691 -3.48 -10.20 -39.49
N PRO A 692 -2.65 -10.63 -40.47
CA PRO A 692 -2.90 -11.85 -41.23
C PRO A 692 -2.81 -13.13 -40.38
N GLU A 693 -2.11 -13.07 -39.25
CA GLU A 693 -1.85 -14.22 -38.38
C GLU A 693 -3.07 -14.61 -37.56
N ARG A 694 -3.79 -13.61 -37.03
CA ARG A 694 -4.98 -13.81 -36.21
C ARG A 694 -5.82 -12.53 -36.20
N LYS A 695 -7.14 -12.70 -36.23
CA LYS A 695 -8.10 -11.61 -36.07
C LYS A 695 -7.95 -11.02 -34.64
N PRO A 696 -7.73 -9.70 -34.49
CA PRO A 696 -7.70 -9.06 -33.18
C PRO A 696 -9.06 -9.07 -32.50
N ASP A 697 -9.07 -9.16 -31.18
CA ASP A 697 -10.24 -8.93 -30.32
C ASP A 697 -10.45 -7.43 -30.10
N VAL A 698 -9.35 -6.67 -29.99
CA VAL A 698 -9.32 -5.20 -29.81
C VAL A 698 -8.41 -4.58 -30.87
N ILE A 699 -8.77 -3.40 -31.42
CA ILE A 699 -7.87 -2.60 -32.26
C ILE A 699 -7.78 -1.17 -31.71
N VAL A 700 -6.55 -0.71 -31.46
CA VAL A 700 -6.21 0.67 -31.09
C VAL A 700 -5.69 1.43 -32.31
N SER A 701 -6.17 2.66 -32.55
CA SER A 701 -5.81 3.51 -33.69
C SER A 701 -5.81 5.01 -33.39
N GLY A 702 -5.19 5.85 -34.23
CA GLY A 702 -5.01 7.29 -33.94
C GLY A 702 -5.15 8.27 -35.10
N ASP A 703 -5.09 7.84 -36.37
CA ASP A 703 -5.02 8.70 -37.58
C ASP A 703 -6.10 9.80 -37.65
N THR A 704 -7.30 9.53 -37.15
CA THR A 704 -8.41 10.50 -37.29
C THR A 704 -8.31 11.70 -36.34
N HIS A 705 -7.53 11.58 -35.25
CA HIS A 705 -7.51 12.50 -34.11
C HIS A 705 -8.90 12.69 -33.47
N ARG A 706 -9.79 11.71 -33.61
CA ARG A 706 -11.16 11.74 -33.09
C ARG A 706 -11.41 10.57 -32.16
N GLU A 707 -11.95 10.90 -30.99
CA GLU A 707 -12.35 9.95 -29.97
C GLU A 707 -13.41 9.00 -30.53
N ALA A 708 -13.19 7.69 -30.39
CA ALA A 708 -14.16 6.68 -30.78
C ALA A 708 -13.97 5.40 -29.97
N ILE A 709 -15.07 4.86 -29.47
CA ILE A 709 -15.14 3.49 -28.94
C ILE A 709 -16.31 2.82 -29.66
N ALA A 710 -16.05 1.75 -30.39
CA ALA A 710 -17.09 1.05 -31.14
C ALA A 710 -16.73 -0.42 -31.38
N THR A 711 -17.74 -1.30 -31.38
CA THR A 711 -17.56 -2.68 -31.85
C THR A 711 -17.92 -2.77 -33.33
N ILE A 712 -16.97 -3.16 -34.17
CA ILE A 712 -17.14 -3.32 -35.63
C ILE A 712 -16.79 -4.75 -36.01
N ASP A 713 -17.72 -5.48 -36.62
CA ASP A 713 -17.55 -6.89 -37.00
C ASP A 713 -17.04 -7.80 -35.86
N GLY A 714 -17.46 -7.50 -34.63
CA GLY A 714 -17.06 -8.22 -33.42
C GLY A 714 -15.67 -7.88 -32.89
N ILE A 715 -15.01 -6.85 -33.44
CA ILE A 715 -13.73 -6.31 -32.94
C ILE A 715 -14.02 -5.04 -32.15
N TYR A 716 -13.45 -4.91 -30.95
CA TYR A 716 -13.58 -3.71 -30.13
C TYR A 716 -12.55 -2.66 -30.56
N CYS A 717 -12.98 -1.62 -31.26
CA CYS A 717 -12.13 -0.58 -31.82
C CYS A 717 -12.09 0.65 -30.91
N VAL A 718 -10.89 1.10 -30.59
CA VAL A 718 -10.61 2.25 -29.72
C VAL A 718 -9.73 3.25 -30.47
N ASN A 719 -10.18 4.51 -30.51
CA ASN A 719 -9.36 5.64 -30.91
C ASN A 719 -9.42 6.67 -29.79
N PRO A 720 -8.31 6.95 -29.09
CA PRO A 720 -8.33 7.86 -27.94
C PRO A 720 -8.49 9.32 -28.35
N GLY A 721 -8.43 9.65 -29.65
CA GLY A 721 -8.36 11.02 -30.15
C GLY A 721 -6.92 11.49 -30.32
N SER A 722 -6.63 12.73 -29.94
CA SER A 722 -5.28 13.29 -29.98
C SER A 722 -5.03 14.13 -28.74
N PRO A 723 -3.92 13.95 -28.02
CA PRO A 723 -3.65 14.68 -26.79
C PRO A 723 -3.27 16.14 -27.04
N THR A 724 -2.71 16.45 -28.22
CA THR A 724 -2.13 17.75 -28.54
C THR A 724 -2.72 18.40 -29.78
N TYR A 725 -3.41 17.65 -30.64
CA TYR A 725 -3.96 18.17 -31.90
C TYR A 725 -5.36 17.58 -32.20
N PRO A 726 -6.35 17.75 -31.31
CA PRO A 726 -7.66 17.12 -31.43
C PRO A 726 -8.38 17.53 -32.74
N HIS A 727 -8.91 16.53 -33.45
CA HIS A 727 -9.68 16.65 -34.69
C HIS A 727 -8.95 17.38 -35.84
N ASN A 728 -7.62 17.48 -35.78
CA ASN A 728 -6.79 18.19 -36.75
C ASN A 728 -7.15 19.68 -36.92
N TYR A 729 -7.56 20.35 -35.84
CA TYR A 729 -7.83 21.78 -35.84
C TYR A 729 -6.59 22.60 -35.45
N ASP A 730 -6.34 22.74 -34.14
CA ASP A 730 -5.28 23.57 -33.56
C ASP A 730 -4.61 22.85 -32.39
N THR A 731 -3.34 23.19 -32.11
CA THR A 731 -2.59 22.59 -31.00
C THR A 731 -3.14 23.05 -29.65
N GLN A 732 -3.67 22.12 -28.86
CA GLN A 732 -4.29 22.35 -27.55
C GLN A 732 -4.49 21.04 -26.79
N TYR A 733 -4.89 21.10 -25.51
CA TYR A 733 -5.27 19.91 -24.75
C TYR A 733 -6.44 19.17 -25.42
N GLY A 734 -6.19 17.91 -25.77
CA GLY A 734 -7.19 17.01 -26.32
C GLY A 734 -7.46 15.86 -25.37
N THR A 735 -7.24 14.63 -25.82
CA THR A 735 -7.74 13.43 -25.15
C THR A 735 -6.69 12.33 -25.06
N ILE A 736 -6.84 11.49 -24.04
CA ILE A 736 -6.13 10.21 -23.89
C ILE A 736 -7.16 9.10 -23.64
N GLY A 737 -6.76 7.86 -23.88
CA GLY A 737 -7.60 6.70 -23.60
C GLY A 737 -6.89 5.69 -22.71
N PHE A 738 -7.68 4.99 -21.91
CA PHE A 738 -7.28 3.83 -21.12
C PHE A 738 -7.98 2.60 -21.66
N LEU A 739 -7.30 1.47 -21.61
CA LEU A 739 -7.80 0.17 -22.05
C LEU A 739 -7.51 -0.83 -20.93
N ASP A 740 -8.52 -1.17 -20.16
CA ASP A 740 -8.46 -2.16 -19.10
C ASP A 740 -8.70 -3.55 -19.70
N LEU A 741 -7.75 -4.47 -19.50
CA LEU A 741 -7.81 -5.85 -19.98
C LEU A 741 -7.78 -6.78 -18.77
N ASP A 742 -8.81 -7.60 -18.61
CA ASP A 742 -8.93 -8.51 -17.46
C ASP A 742 -9.70 -9.78 -17.84
N GLU A 743 -9.13 -10.96 -17.54
CA GLU A 743 -9.73 -12.28 -17.76
C GLU A 743 -10.43 -12.45 -19.13
N GLY A 744 -9.80 -12.03 -20.22
CA GLY A 744 -10.36 -12.14 -21.57
C GLY A 744 -11.45 -11.11 -21.89
N LYS A 745 -11.56 -10.01 -21.15
CA LYS A 745 -12.46 -8.88 -21.42
C LYS A 745 -11.68 -7.59 -21.59
N ALA A 746 -12.20 -6.71 -22.44
CA ALA A 746 -11.64 -5.39 -22.70
C ALA A 746 -12.69 -4.32 -22.42
N GLU A 747 -12.31 -3.31 -21.65
CA GLU A 747 -13.09 -2.09 -21.42
C GLU A 747 -12.23 -0.87 -21.73
N ALA A 748 -12.74 0.04 -22.55
CA ALA A 748 -12.03 1.26 -22.90
C ALA A 748 -12.74 2.48 -22.32
N SER A 749 -11.94 3.44 -21.88
CA SER A 749 -12.40 4.74 -21.42
C SER A 749 -11.57 5.85 -22.06
N ILE A 750 -12.19 6.98 -22.37
CA ILE A 750 -11.51 8.15 -22.91
C ILE A 750 -11.66 9.28 -21.90
N PHE A 751 -10.59 10.05 -21.74
CA PHE A 751 -10.54 11.18 -20.84
C PHE A 751 -10.10 12.43 -21.59
N GLN A 752 -10.78 13.52 -21.29
CA GLN A 752 -10.38 14.87 -21.68
C GLN A 752 -9.18 15.29 -20.83
N ILE A 753 -8.09 15.66 -21.49
CA ILE A 753 -7.00 16.40 -20.86
C ILE A 753 -7.50 17.82 -20.60
N VAL A 754 -7.41 18.23 -19.35
CA VAL A 754 -7.65 19.59 -18.90
C VAL A 754 -6.37 20.12 -18.28
N GLU A 755 -6.33 21.43 -18.02
CA GLU A 755 -5.13 22.05 -17.44
C GLU A 755 -4.77 21.43 -16.08
N GLU A 756 -5.78 20.91 -15.35
CA GLU A 756 -5.68 20.31 -14.02
C GLU A 756 -5.47 18.79 -13.99
N GLY A 757 -5.33 18.13 -15.15
CA GLY A 757 -5.17 16.67 -15.26
C GLY A 757 -6.14 16.06 -16.26
N ILE A 758 -6.92 15.05 -15.85
CA ILE A 758 -7.85 14.35 -16.74
C ILE A 758 -9.25 14.22 -16.13
N ILE A 759 -10.28 14.35 -16.95
CA ILE A 759 -11.69 14.12 -16.58
C ILE A 759 -12.35 13.17 -17.58
N PRO A 760 -13.38 12.38 -17.20
CA PRO A 760 -14.08 11.50 -18.13
C PRO A 760 -14.58 12.28 -19.36
N PHE A 761 -14.40 11.70 -20.54
CA PHE A 761 -14.84 12.32 -21.78
C PHE A 761 -16.37 12.35 -21.86
N ASP A 762 -16.93 13.55 -21.94
CA ASP A 762 -18.37 13.75 -22.10
C ASP A 762 -18.75 13.65 -23.58
N TRP A 763 -19.37 12.52 -23.96
CA TRP A 763 -19.78 12.22 -25.33
C TRP A 763 -20.90 13.13 -25.84
N ASP A 764 -21.67 13.76 -24.95
CA ASP A 764 -22.84 14.59 -25.29
C ASP A 764 -22.51 16.09 -25.23
N ALA A 765 -21.48 16.49 -24.49
CA ALA A 765 -21.04 17.88 -24.42
C ALA A 765 -20.28 18.35 -25.67
N ILE A 766 -20.28 19.67 -25.88
CA ILE A 766 -19.38 20.31 -26.84
C ILE A 766 -17.99 20.38 -26.18
N PRO A 767 -16.98 19.66 -26.68
CA PRO A 767 -15.68 19.63 -26.02
C PRO A 767 -15.03 21.02 -26.03
N PRO A 768 -14.15 21.34 -25.05
CA PRO A 768 -13.54 22.66 -24.93
C PRO A 768 -12.85 23.16 -26.21
N TRP A 769 -12.23 22.25 -26.98
CA TRP A 769 -11.58 22.58 -28.26
C TRP A 769 -12.54 23.03 -29.38
N LYS A 770 -13.86 22.83 -29.24
CA LYS A 770 -14.87 23.39 -30.16
C LYS A 770 -15.40 24.77 -29.74
N LEU A 771 -15.17 25.18 -28.49
CA LEU A 771 -15.66 26.46 -27.95
C LEU A 771 -14.77 27.65 -28.32
N ARG A 772 -13.49 27.39 -28.65
CA ARG A 772 -12.55 28.40 -29.17
C ARG A 772 -12.57 28.38 -30.71
N ARG A 773 -13.54 29.06 -31.33
CA ARG A 773 -13.56 29.39 -32.76
C ARG A 773 -13.91 30.84 -33.00
#